data_AF-A0A4Q3VWV7-F1
#
_entry.id   AF-A0A4Q3VWV7-F1
#
_cell.length_a   1.000
_cell.length_b   1.000
_cell.length_c   1.000
_cell.angle_alpha   90.00
_cell.angle_beta   90.00
_cell.angle_gamma   90.00
#
_symmetry.space_group_name_H-M   'P 1'
#
loop_
_entity.id
_entity.type
_entity.pdbx_description
1 polymer ?
#
loop_
_entity_poly.entity_id
_entity_poly.type
_entity_poly.pdbx_seq_one_letter_code
_entity_poly.pdbx_strand_id
1 'polypeptide(L)'
;MNARPLARTARSLAFALTLAGAGTAQANIYTWQDHAGGNAYSWLYDGNWAGGTLPTSSATTELVFGADVDGRTNNDIGPFTMKNLTLQNRDWTMTGGSLRFAAGGRLAASGGTSSIANDLILEGGFEMANASSLTLTGEIGGGLGNLGSLTKTGAGPLTLSGRNGYGGGTTLAEGTVRTFSDTALGSGNLTMIGGNLEVAEGRLELQNILFGNGAVWSFGSISGAGQILLRGDIRMNVPSAFNASARISTDILLDSGQHTISSDSYFASSPRNDMVLSGVISGPGGLTLAAETPSTCGIVLTQQNRYSGPTIVNGGILVVGTTNALPKNTALTVKDGGTLSLLRSPDSGFDGASGSFDQTIGSLSGDGSINLSSATLTVGDRTNTTFSGRIVGSGAMVKEGPGTLALTGELAYDGGTSINGGKLIVARPYGDYASRHATLEMGNEDARTLAGAVTGVGAFVKSGTGTLTLTGSIADTMTRMITAGTLKGTADKIVGNYTGSAGGTLEVGTTAPSFLNVAYSGAGDFRKSGTGALLVNAPLGNTGTLSVAEGALVSFGTGTFGSRLSVARGAQFANFSGGTQSFAKGANVQGEVVTVYGAKTTFDDVVSGAGAFTGLGEVEFNGGYQPGNSPAAVEFQGDLRLSARNELVMELGGTVLGTGYDHLDVSGTAFLGGALRVATYGGFSAEAGQTFDLFDGTLSGTFASISLPTLSNGYEWNTIALYTDGTISVQAVPEPATLAILGIGALGLLRRRKRA
;
A
#
# COMPACT_ATOMS: atom_id res chain seq x y z
N MET A 1 -26.02 -5.69 42.01
CA MET A 1 -25.18 -5.98 43.20
C MET A 1 -24.06 -4.97 43.23
N ASN A 2 -24.10 -4.07 44.20
CA ASN A 2 -23.19 -2.94 44.36
C ASN A 2 -21.86 -3.39 44.95
N ALA A 3 -20.76 -3.19 44.24
CA ALA A 3 -19.42 -3.19 44.82
C ALA A 3 -18.74 -1.87 44.43
N ARG A 4 -18.63 -0.95 45.39
CA ARG A 4 -17.86 0.30 45.27
C ARG A 4 -16.36 -0.04 45.26
N PRO A 5 -15.51 0.60 44.42
CA PRO A 5 -14.07 0.50 44.61
C PRO A 5 -13.62 1.50 45.67
N LEU A 6 -12.92 1.00 46.69
CA LEU A 6 -12.27 1.78 47.74
C LEU A 6 -11.09 2.56 47.16
N ALA A 7 -11.07 3.87 47.39
CA ALA A 7 -9.91 4.72 47.17
C ALA A 7 -8.73 4.23 48.02
N ARG A 8 -7.69 3.69 47.38
CA ARG A 8 -6.39 3.44 48.02
C ARG A 8 -5.56 4.71 47.91
N THR A 9 -5.49 5.45 49.01
CA THR A 9 -4.50 6.50 49.24
C THR A 9 -3.10 5.90 49.14
N ALA A 10 -2.23 6.56 48.36
CA ALA A 10 -0.82 6.25 48.24
C ALA A 10 -0.16 6.30 49.63
N ARG A 11 0.20 5.13 50.16
CA ARG A 11 1.14 5.03 51.27
C ARG A 11 2.53 4.94 50.66
N SER A 12 3.35 5.93 50.97
CA SER A 12 4.79 5.96 50.83
C SER A 12 5.39 4.64 51.32
N LEU A 13 6.06 3.93 50.41
CA LEU A 13 6.74 2.68 50.71
C LEU A 13 8.06 3.02 51.39
N ALA A 14 8.03 3.20 52.72
CA ALA A 14 9.23 3.17 53.54
C ALA A 14 9.78 1.74 53.51
N PHE A 15 10.95 1.57 52.90
CA PHE A 15 11.67 0.31 52.87
C PHE A 15 12.22 0.01 54.28
N ALA A 16 11.44 -0.71 55.08
CA ALA A 16 11.92 -1.26 56.35
C ALA A 16 12.70 -2.55 56.07
N LEU A 17 14.01 -2.42 55.90
CA LEU A 17 14.93 -3.55 55.83
C LEU A 17 14.97 -4.25 57.20
N THR A 18 14.38 -5.44 57.29
CA THR A 18 14.58 -6.33 58.43
C THR A 18 15.93 -7.02 58.23
N LEU A 19 16.97 -6.51 58.89
CA LEU A 19 18.31 -7.07 58.89
C LEU A 19 18.36 -8.24 59.89
N ALA A 20 18.41 -9.47 59.39
CA ALA A 20 18.81 -10.63 60.18
C ALA A 20 20.15 -11.15 59.63
N GLY A 21 21.23 -10.95 60.39
CA GLY A 21 22.44 -11.76 60.29
C GLY A 21 23.54 -11.28 59.34
N ALA A 22 24.09 -10.09 59.55
CA ALA A 22 25.49 -9.78 59.24
C ALA A 22 26.01 -8.81 60.30
N GLY A 23 27.13 -9.12 60.97
CA GLY A 23 27.69 -8.27 62.02
C GLY A 23 27.93 -6.86 61.49
N THR A 24 27.19 -5.88 62.01
CA THR A 24 27.32 -4.48 61.64
C THR A 24 28.58 -3.91 62.30
N ALA A 25 29.57 -3.53 61.49
CA ALA A 25 30.58 -2.57 61.93
C ALA A 25 29.86 -1.29 62.40
N GLN A 26 30.15 -0.84 63.62
CA GLN A 26 29.58 0.37 64.18
C GLN A 26 29.96 1.57 63.30
N ALA A 27 28.98 2.38 62.89
CA ALA A 27 29.23 3.59 62.09
C ALA A 27 30.01 4.60 62.94
N ASN A 28 31.11 5.14 62.39
CA ASN A 28 31.88 6.19 63.05
C ASN A 28 31.27 7.54 62.65
N ILE A 29 30.46 8.11 63.54
CA ILE A 29 29.75 9.38 63.31
C ILE A 29 30.60 10.54 63.84
N TYR A 30 30.89 11.51 62.98
CA TYR A 30 31.58 12.75 63.33
C TYR A 30 30.70 13.95 63.01
N THR A 31 30.52 14.82 64.00
CA THR A 31 29.65 16.01 63.89
C THR A 31 30.49 17.27 63.85
N TRP A 32 30.26 18.14 62.88
CA TRP A 32 30.86 19.47 62.79
C TRP A 32 30.26 20.38 63.87
N GLN A 33 31.11 21.02 64.67
CA GLN A 33 30.70 21.92 65.77
C GLN A 33 31.23 23.35 65.63
N ASP A 34 32.09 23.62 64.64
CA ASP A 34 32.76 24.91 64.39
C ASP A 34 33.60 25.42 65.59
N HIS A 35 34.66 26.17 65.30
CA HIS A 35 35.52 26.78 66.30
C HIS A 35 35.87 28.20 65.89
N ALA A 36 35.66 29.16 66.80
CA ALA A 36 36.03 30.55 66.56
C ALA A 36 37.56 30.71 66.49
N GLY A 37 38.12 31.09 65.34
CA GLY A 37 39.55 31.37 65.17
C GLY A 37 40.06 31.27 63.73
N GLY A 38 41.38 31.40 63.53
CA GLY A 38 42.01 31.41 62.19
C GLY A 38 41.85 30.12 61.37
N ASN A 39 41.44 29.01 62.00
CA ASN A 39 41.24 27.69 61.37
C ASN A 39 39.76 27.25 61.36
N ALA A 40 38.81 28.20 61.47
CA ALA A 40 37.38 27.91 61.66
C ALA A 40 36.75 26.99 60.61
N TYR A 41 37.36 26.85 59.43
CA TYR A 41 36.79 26.08 58.31
C TYR A 41 37.56 24.80 57.97
N SER A 42 38.70 24.55 58.62
CA SER A 42 39.61 23.44 58.30
C SER A 42 39.11 22.10 58.84
N TRP A 43 39.13 21.04 58.02
CA TRP A 43 38.86 19.67 58.48
C TRP A 43 40.04 19.07 59.25
N LEU A 44 41.26 19.57 59.02
CA LEU A 44 42.50 19.20 59.74
C LEU A 44 42.55 19.71 61.19
N TYR A 45 41.69 20.65 61.56
CA TYR A 45 41.60 21.14 62.94
C TYR A 45 40.58 20.32 63.74
N ASP A 46 41.06 19.52 64.69
CA ASP A 46 40.26 18.62 65.52
C ASP A 46 39.18 19.36 66.35
N GLY A 47 39.44 20.60 66.76
CA GLY A 47 38.49 21.44 67.49
C GLY A 47 37.18 21.75 66.73
N ASN A 48 37.19 21.66 65.40
CA ASN A 48 35.98 21.83 64.58
C ASN A 48 35.05 20.60 64.61
N TRP A 49 35.50 19.49 65.20
CA TRP A 49 34.76 18.24 65.31
C TRP A 49 34.34 17.98 66.76
N ALA A 50 33.08 17.59 66.95
CA ALA A 50 32.54 17.21 68.24
C ALA A 50 33.39 16.11 68.88
N GLY A 51 33.81 16.35 70.13
CA GLY A 51 34.71 15.45 70.87
C GLY A 51 36.20 15.70 70.63
N GLY A 52 36.59 16.65 69.76
CA GLY A 52 37.99 17.02 69.56
C GLY A 52 38.83 15.94 68.87
N THR A 53 38.20 15.16 67.98
CA THR A 53 38.87 14.08 67.25
C THR A 53 38.65 14.23 65.75
N LEU A 54 39.73 14.12 64.98
CA LEU A 54 39.66 14.14 63.53
C LEU A 54 38.84 12.96 63.00
N PRO A 55 38.04 13.18 61.94
CA PRO A 55 37.26 12.13 61.32
C PRO A 55 38.18 11.12 60.61
N THR A 56 37.87 9.83 60.75
CA THR A 56 38.61 8.77 60.06
C THR A 56 38.10 8.61 58.63
N SER A 57 38.99 8.62 57.63
CA SER A 57 38.63 8.36 56.22
C SER A 57 38.38 6.86 56.01
N SER A 58 37.12 6.44 55.88
CA SER A 58 36.69 5.02 55.80
C SER A 58 35.32 4.86 55.15
N ALA A 59 35.08 3.70 54.53
CA ALA A 59 33.80 3.34 53.91
C ALA A 59 32.61 3.22 54.89
N THR A 60 32.83 3.32 56.20
CA THR A 60 31.81 3.29 57.26
C THR A 60 31.62 4.64 57.96
N THR A 61 32.38 5.66 57.59
CA THR A 61 32.34 6.97 58.24
C THR A 61 31.09 7.74 57.87
N GLU A 62 30.49 8.42 58.85
CA GLU A 62 29.37 9.32 58.66
C GLU A 62 29.72 10.72 59.13
N LEU A 63 29.55 11.73 58.28
CA LEU A 63 29.77 13.12 58.62
C LEU A 63 28.43 13.86 58.73
N VAL A 64 28.26 14.60 59.82
CA VAL A 64 27.05 15.39 60.11
C VAL A 64 27.42 16.84 60.33
N PHE A 65 26.84 17.72 59.52
CA PHE A 65 27.00 19.18 59.60
C PHE A 65 25.68 19.77 60.11
N GLY A 66 25.66 20.11 61.41
CA GLY A 66 24.46 20.46 62.17
C GLY A 66 23.96 21.90 62.00
N ALA A 67 22.84 22.27 62.62
CA ALA A 67 22.19 23.56 62.39
C ALA A 67 22.89 24.79 63.04
N ASP A 68 23.69 24.60 64.09
CA ASP A 68 24.03 25.65 65.07
C ASP A 68 25.47 26.25 64.96
N VAL A 69 26.11 26.16 63.79
CA VAL A 69 27.57 26.41 63.58
C VAL A 69 27.88 27.60 62.62
N ASP A 70 29.00 27.70 61.90
CA ASP A 70 29.13 28.48 60.63
C ASP A 70 28.89 27.52 59.45
N GLY A 71 28.22 27.98 58.39
CA GLY A 71 27.85 27.17 57.23
C GLY A 71 28.98 26.97 56.22
N ARG A 72 30.23 27.29 56.58
CA ARG A 72 31.38 27.21 55.67
C ARG A 72 32.34 26.15 56.17
N THR A 73 32.86 25.36 55.25
CA THR A 73 33.82 24.31 55.58
C THR A 73 34.71 23.98 54.39
N ASN A 74 35.93 23.53 54.68
CA ASN A 74 36.98 23.25 53.70
C ASN A 74 37.64 21.90 54.03
N ASN A 75 37.43 20.92 53.15
CA ASN A 75 38.07 19.62 53.21
C ASN A 75 39.55 19.72 52.81
N ASP A 76 40.42 20.06 53.75
CA ASP A 76 41.87 20.15 53.55
C ASP A 76 42.62 18.88 53.98
N ILE A 77 41.91 17.83 54.42
CA ILE A 77 42.52 16.54 54.76
C ILE A 77 42.79 15.65 53.52
N GLY A 78 42.26 16.02 52.34
CA GLY A 78 42.53 15.32 51.07
C GLY A 78 41.83 13.96 50.97
N PRO A 79 41.64 13.40 49.76
CA PRO A 79 40.44 12.67 49.36
C PRO A 79 39.81 11.85 50.49
N PHE A 80 38.64 12.31 50.94
CA PHE A 80 38.04 11.79 52.17
C PHE A 80 36.99 10.73 51.83
N THR A 81 37.19 9.50 52.33
CA THR A 81 36.26 8.39 52.11
C THR A 81 35.23 8.34 53.23
N MET A 82 33.96 8.21 52.86
CA MET A 82 32.84 8.10 53.79
C MET A 82 31.68 7.27 53.23
N LYS A 83 30.77 6.87 54.11
CA LYS A 83 29.48 6.28 53.76
C LYS A 83 28.44 7.37 53.51
N ASN A 84 28.26 8.26 54.49
CA ASN A 84 27.16 9.23 54.50
C ASN A 84 27.65 10.64 54.85
N LEU A 85 27.04 11.64 54.20
CA LEU A 85 27.18 13.07 54.51
C LEU A 85 25.79 13.66 54.76
N THR A 86 25.61 14.35 55.88
CA THR A 86 24.34 15.01 56.22
C THR A 86 24.55 16.49 56.48
N LEU A 87 23.81 17.35 55.78
CA LEU A 87 23.77 18.80 55.94
C LEU A 87 22.42 19.22 56.51
N GLN A 88 22.38 19.89 57.66
CA GLN A 88 21.14 20.19 58.37
C GLN A 88 20.85 21.69 58.52
N ASN A 89 19.62 22.06 58.19
CA ASN A 89 18.85 23.28 58.48
C ASN A 89 19.63 24.60 58.33
N ARG A 90 20.45 24.72 57.28
CA ARG A 90 21.36 25.86 57.05
C ARG A 90 21.86 25.91 55.61
N ASP A 91 22.32 27.08 55.18
CA ASP A 91 23.07 27.28 53.94
C ASP A 91 24.52 26.82 54.12
N TRP A 92 24.87 25.67 53.54
CA TRP A 92 26.24 25.14 53.58
C TRP A 92 27.04 25.52 52.34
N THR A 93 28.30 25.89 52.51
CA THR A 93 29.29 26.03 51.44
C THR A 93 30.49 25.13 51.77
N MET A 94 30.62 24.03 51.05
CA MET A 94 31.71 23.07 51.21
C MET A 94 32.71 23.21 50.06
N THR A 95 33.99 23.28 50.40
CA THR A 95 35.11 23.43 49.43
C THR A 95 36.25 22.48 49.79
N GLY A 96 37.32 22.45 49.00
CA GLY A 96 38.52 21.66 49.27
C GLY A 96 38.62 20.37 48.44
N GLY A 97 39.37 19.38 48.96
CA GLY A 97 39.65 18.11 48.29
C GLY A 97 38.43 17.22 48.07
N SER A 98 38.59 16.19 47.23
CA SER A 98 37.49 15.32 46.80
C SER A 98 36.84 14.54 47.95
N LEU A 99 35.56 14.21 47.80
CA LEU A 99 34.76 13.40 48.71
C LEU A 99 34.42 12.07 48.03
N ARG A 100 34.88 10.96 48.60
CA ARG A 100 34.67 9.61 48.07
C ARG A 100 33.56 8.91 48.86
N PHE A 101 32.47 8.59 48.18
CA PHE A 101 31.35 7.85 48.76
C PHE A 101 31.49 6.36 48.48
N ALA A 102 31.49 5.56 49.54
CA ALA A 102 31.42 4.10 49.44
C ALA A 102 30.11 3.66 48.77
N ALA A 103 30.09 2.45 48.19
CA ALA A 103 28.91 1.90 47.52
C ALA A 103 27.67 1.92 48.44
N GLY A 104 26.54 2.40 47.92
CA GLY A 104 25.29 2.63 48.65
C GLY A 104 25.36 3.83 49.60
N GLY A 105 26.28 4.76 49.40
CA GLY A 105 26.43 5.96 50.22
C GLY A 105 25.35 7.00 49.96
N ARG A 106 25.21 7.96 50.88
CA ARG A 106 24.15 8.98 50.83
C ARG A 106 24.66 10.38 51.15
N LEU A 107 24.23 11.36 50.38
CA LEU A 107 24.29 12.77 50.76
C LEU A 107 22.87 13.27 51.03
N ALA A 108 22.61 13.68 52.27
CA ALA A 108 21.33 14.25 52.67
C ALA A 108 21.49 15.74 52.98
N ALA A 109 20.59 16.57 52.45
CA ALA A 109 20.52 17.99 52.79
C ALA A 109 19.10 18.34 53.20
N SER A 110 18.91 18.72 54.47
CA SER A 110 17.60 19.03 55.04
C SER A 110 17.53 20.48 55.47
N GLY A 111 17.12 21.39 54.59
CA GLY A 111 16.95 22.84 54.87
C GLY A 111 18.07 23.72 54.28
N GLY A 112 17.83 25.03 54.18
CA GLY A 112 18.77 26.01 53.58
C GLY A 112 19.04 25.83 52.07
N THR A 113 19.96 26.62 51.53
CA THR A 113 20.48 26.58 50.16
C THR A 113 21.96 26.24 50.22
N SER A 114 22.29 24.97 49.99
CA SER A 114 23.66 24.48 50.13
C SER A 114 24.39 24.40 48.79
N SER A 115 25.71 24.54 48.81
CA SER A 115 26.62 24.41 47.68
C SER A 115 27.84 23.57 48.07
N ILE A 116 28.20 22.62 47.22
CA ILE A 116 29.39 21.77 47.39
C ILE A 116 30.23 21.90 46.12
N ALA A 117 31.44 22.44 46.30
CA ALA A 117 32.41 22.61 45.23
C ALA A 117 33.42 21.47 45.14
N ASN A 118 33.45 20.57 46.12
CA ASN A 118 34.29 19.37 46.11
C ASN A 118 33.90 18.45 44.96
N ASP A 119 34.90 17.82 44.35
CA ASP A 119 34.65 16.68 43.46
C ASP A 119 34.10 15.50 44.26
N LEU A 120 33.13 14.79 43.70
CA LEU A 120 32.52 13.61 44.30
C LEU A 120 32.96 12.35 43.54
N ILE A 121 33.40 11.32 44.25
CA ILE A 121 33.77 10.03 43.66
C ILE A 121 32.80 8.96 44.16
N LEU A 122 32.09 8.31 43.24
CA LEU A 122 31.06 7.32 43.54
C LEU A 122 31.58 5.89 43.36
N GLU A 123 31.77 5.14 44.45
CA GLU A 123 32.21 3.73 44.41
C GLU A 123 31.08 2.73 44.11
N GLY A 124 29.91 3.22 43.72
CA GLY A 124 28.74 2.41 43.42
C GLY A 124 27.48 3.26 43.34
N GLY A 125 26.34 2.67 43.68
CA GLY A 125 25.08 3.42 43.79
C GLY A 125 25.15 4.46 44.90
N PHE A 126 24.73 5.69 44.60
CA PHE A 126 24.79 6.82 45.51
C PHE A 126 23.44 7.55 45.53
N GLU A 127 22.92 7.78 46.73
CA GLU A 127 21.67 8.51 46.95
C GLU A 127 21.95 9.98 47.26
N MET A 128 21.35 10.86 46.47
CA MET A 128 21.30 12.30 46.70
C MET A 128 19.91 12.68 47.24
N ALA A 129 19.81 12.79 48.55
CA ALA A 129 18.56 13.00 49.30
C ALA A 129 18.44 14.43 49.82
N ASN A 130 18.30 15.41 48.91
CA ASN A 130 18.11 16.81 49.30
C ASN A 130 16.62 17.19 49.35
N ALA A 131 16.16 17.55 50.55
CA ALA A 131 14.84 18.13 50.78
C ALA A 131 14.81 19.64 50.50
N SER A 132 15.98 20.28 50.44
CA SER A 132 16.17 21.70 50.13
C SER A 132 17.07 21.90 48.90
N SER A 133 17.31 23.16 48.51
CA SER A 133 18.14 23.47 47.34
C SER A 133 19.59 23.08 47.57
N LEU A 134 20.16 22.31 46.64
CA LEU A 134 21.56 21.91 46.65
C LEU A 134 22.21 22.19 45.29
N THR A 135 23.37 22.82 45.29
CA THR A 135 24.19 23.05 44.09
C THR A 135 25.48 22.25 44.18
N LEU A 136 25.79 21.47 43.16
CA LEU A 136 27.07 20.77 43.02
C LEU A 136 27.82 21.36 41.84
N THR A 137 28.99 21.94 42.11
CA THR A 137 29.83 22.58 41.09
C THR A 137 31.09 21.77 40.76
N GLY A 138 31.53 20.89 41.66
CA GLY A 138 32.63 19.96 41.41
C GLY A 138 32.24 18.84 40.45
N GLU A 139 33.22 18.13 39.92
CA GLU A 139 32.98 16.95 39.07
C GLU A 139 32.46 15.79 39.91
N ILE A 140 31.43 15.10 39.42
CA ILE A 140 30.99 13.80 39.94
C ILE A 140 31.57 12.72 39.02
N GLY A 141 32.47 11.89 39.55
CA GLY A 141 33.12 10.79 38.82
C GLY A 141 32.75 9.41 39.37
N GLY A 142 33.00 8.37 38.57
CA GLY A 142 32.99 6.98 39.02
C GLY A 142 34.31 6.59 39.71
N GLY A 143 34.24 5.66 40.66
CA GLY A 143 35.42 5.05 41.27
C GLY A 143 36.29 4.25 40.28
N LEU A 144 37.52 3.91 40.66
CA LEU A 144 38.39 3.09 39.82
C LEU A 144 37.76 1.70 39.62
N GLY A 145 37.40 1.37 38.38
CA GLY A 145 36.73 0.11 38.05
C GLY A 145 35.24 0.07 38.40
N ASN A 146 34.64 1.19 38.83
CA ASN A 146 33.20 1.31 39.07
C ASN A 146 32.64 2.49 38.30
N LEU A 147 31.55 2.30 37.58
CA LEU A 147 30.96 3.37 36.79
C LEU A 147 30.25 4.43 37.66
N GLY A 148 29.84 4.11 38.89
CA GLY A 148 29.10 4.99 39.80
C GLY A 148 27.69 5.33 39.29
N SER A 149 26.68 5.37 40.16
CA SER A 149 25.34 5.80 39.75
C SER A 149 24.71 6.76 40.76
N LEU A 150 23.88 7.69 40.26
CA LEU A 150 23.24 8.73 41.05
C LEU A 150 21.73 8.48 41.13
N THR A 151 21.17 8.42 42.34
CA THR A 151 19.71 8.42 42.57
C THR A 151 19.30 9.67 43.32
N LYS A 152 18.54 10.55 42.69
CA LYS A 152 17.99 11.76 43.28
C LYS A 152 16.66 11.47 43.98
N THR A 153 16.63 11.69 45.29
CA THR A 153 15.43 11.64 46.14
C THR A 153 15.21 12.99 46.85
N GLY A 154 14.06 13.17 47.50
CA GLY A 154 13.70 14.41 48.17
C GLY A 154 13.18 15.50 47.23
N ALA A 155 12.30 16.34 47.75
CA ALA A 155 11.58 17.35 46.96
C ALA A 155 12.44 18.56 46.54
N GLY A 156 13.61 18.77 47.15
CA GLY A 156 14.46 19.94 46.90
C GLY A 156 15.09 19.92 45.51
N PRO A 157 15.31 21.09 44.88
CA PRO A 157 15.99 21.16 43.59
C PRO A 157 17.49 20.86 43.75
N LEU A 158 18.04 20.08 42.83
CA LEU A 158 19.48 19.83 42.70
C LEU A 158 20.00 20.52 41.44
N THR A 159 20.99 21.39 41.56
CA THR A 159 21.69 21.98 40.43
C THR A 159 23.01 21.25 40.19
N LEU A 160 23.20 20.73 38.98
CA LEU A 160 24.43 20.11 38.51
C LEU A 160 25.05 21.00 37.43
N SER A 161 26.11 21.73 37.78
CA SER A 161 26.83 22.60 36.84
C SER A 161 28.17 22.05 36.37
N GLY A 162 28.74 21.07 37.08
CA GLY A 162 29.96 20.37 36.68
C GLY A 162 29.81 19.51 35.41
N ARG A 163 30.93 19.19 34.77
CA ARG A 163 31.04 18.09 33.80
C ARG A 163 31.23 16.81 34.59
N ASN A 164 30.30 15.86 34.48
CA ASN A 164 30.30 14.66 35.31
C ASN A 164 30.71 13.43 34.49
N GLY A 165 31.55 12.57 35.08
CA GLY A 165 32.18 11.42 34.43
C GLY A 165 31.68 10.04 34.89
N TYR A 166 30.66 9.96 35.76
CA TYR A 166 30.08 8.68 36.15
C TYR A 166 29.25 8.06 34.99
N GLY A 167 29.31 6.74 34.85
CA GLY A 167 28.72 5.99 33.74
C GLY A 167 27.56 5.06 34.11
N GLY A 168 27.28 4.85 35.40
CA GLY A 168 26.23 3.94 35.87
C GLY A 168 24.80 4.49 35.77
N GLY A 169 24.64 5.74 35.31
CA GLY A 169 23.35 6.37 35.06
C GLY A 169 22.82 7.22 36.21
N THR A 170 21.75 7.95 35.91
CA THR A 170 21.06 8.87 36.83
C THR A 170 19.59 8.50 36.94
N THR A 171 19.11 8.23 38.15
CA THR A 171 17.68 8.00 38.45
C THR A 171 17.09 9.21 39.17
N LEU A 172 15.99 9.76 38.64
CA LEU A 172 15.24 10.87 39.21
C LEU A 172 13.96 10.37 39.86
N ALA A 173 14.00 10.20 41.18
CA ALA A 173 12.85 9.71 41.94
C ALA A 173 11.92 10.82 42.40
N GLU A 174 12.46 11.94 42.87
CA GLU A 174 11.70 13.08 43.36
C GLU A 174 12.43 14.41 43.10
N GLY A 175 11.69 15.52 43.19
CA GLY A 175 12.24 16.87 43.04
C GLY A 175 12.63 17.20 41.59
N THR A 176 13.44 18.26 41.43
CA THR A 176 13.92 18.71 40.11
C THR A 176 15.43 18.68 40.06
N VAL A 177 16.01 18.14 38.98
CA VAL A 177 17.43 18.33 38.66
C VAL A 177 17.57 19.38 37.57
N ARG A 178 18.42 20.38 37.80
CA ARG A 178 18.77 21.45 36.85
C ARG A 178 20.17 21.20 36.31
N THR A 179 20.34 21.19 35.00
CA THR A 179 21.63 20.92 34.34
C THR A 179 22.14 22.11 33.55
N PHE A 180 23.46 22.36 33.60
CA PHE A 180 24.13 23.47 32.90
C PHE A 180 25.33 23.03 32.03
N SER A 181 25.53 21.72 31.85
CA SER A 181 26.65 21.15 31.11
C SER A 181 26.22 19.96 30.24
N ASP A 182 26.97 19.67 29.18
CA ASP A 182 26.72 18.58 28.24
C ASP A 182 26.74 17.19 28.87
N THR A 183 27.51 17.04 29.92
CA THR A 183 27.74 15.78 30.64
C THR A 183 27.27 15.87 32.08
N ALA A 184 26.35 16.81 32.38
CA ALA A 184 25.87 17.05 33.74
C ALA A 184 25.23 15.81 34.39
N LEU A 185 24.73 14.84 33.61
CA LEU A 185 24.15 13.59 34.13
C LEU A 185 25.05 12.35 33.94
N GLY A 186 26.32 12.56 33.60
CA GLY A 186 27.24 11.47 33.27
C GLY A 186 26.92 10.83 31.91
N SER A 187 27.51 9.66 31.65
CA SER A 187 27.40 8.96 30.36
C SER A 187 26.41 7.78 30.38
N GLY A 188 25.72 7.53 31.48
CA GLY A 188 24.76 6.42 31.62
C GLY A 188 23.34 6.80 31.19
N ASN A 189 22.40 5.89 31.43
CA ASN A 189 20.97 6.14 31.17
C ASN A 189 20.40 7.17 32.15
N LEU A 190 19.45 7.97 31.68
CA LEU A 190 18.54 8.74 32.52
C LEU A 190 17.29 7.91 32.79
N THR A 191 16.92 7.70 34.05
CA THR A 191 15.69 7.03 34.45
C THR A 191 14.80 7.98 35.25
N MET A 192 13.56 8.18 34.81
CA MET A 192 12.58 9.08 35.42
C MET A 192 11.45 8.29 36.07
N ILE A 193 11.44 8.23 37.41
CA ILE A 193 10.42 7.49 38.18
C ILE A 193 9.51 8.40 39.03
N GLY A 194 9.70 9.72 38.94
CA GLY A 194 8.87 10.71 39.64
C GLY A 194 9.47 12.12 39.71
N GLY A 195 10.80 12.24 39.53
CA GLY A 195 11.48 13.54 39.48
C GLY A 195 11.45 14.21 38.11
N ASN A 196 11.63 15.53 38.09
CA ASN A 196 11.69 16.36 36.89
C ASN A 196 13.14 16.66 36.49
N LEU A 197 13.37 16.83 35.20
CA LEU A 197 14.62 17.34 34.64
C LEU A 197 14.37 18.71 34.02
N GLU A 198 15.19 19.69 34.37
CA GLU A 198 15.22 21.02 33.76
C GLU A 198 16.57 21.22 33.07
N VAL A 199 16.58 21.13 31.75
CA VAL A 199 17.73 21.47 30.88
C VAL A 199 17.75 22.99 30.75
N ALA A 200 18.40 23.65 31.70
CA ALA A 200 18.30 25.09 31.89
C ALA A 200 18.80 25.86 30.67
N GLU A 201 20.00 25.55 30.20
CA GLU A 201 20.63 26.16 29.02
C GLU A 201 21.60 25.20 28.34
N GLY A 202 22.07 25.58 27.15
CA GLY A 202 23.05 24.80 26.40
C GLY A 202 22.51 23.45 25.92
N ARG A 203 23.41 22.49 25.74
CA ARG A 203 23.10 21.14 25.29
C ARG A 203 23.38 20.15 26.42
N LEU A 204 22.49 19.19 26.66
CA LEU A 204 22.69 18.03 27.52
C LEU A 204 22.74 16.76 26.67
N GLU A 205 23.80 15.97 26.77
CA GLU A 205 23.92 14.68 26.09
C GLU A 205 23.28 13.57 26.93
N LEU A 206 22.41 12.77 26.31
CA LEU A 206 21.76 11.63 26.94
C LEU A 206 21.89 10.39 26.07
N GLN A 207 22.27 9.27 26.70
CA GLN A 207 22.30 7.96 26.04
C GLN A 207 20.90 7.43 25.83
N ASN A 208 20.19 7.10 26.90
CA ASN A 208 18.78 6.70 26.83
C ASN A 208 17.97 7.47 27.86
N ILE A 209 16.71 7.73 27.53
CA ILE A 209 15.71 8.28 28.45
C ILE A 209 14.71 7.17 28.74
N LEU A 210 14.65 6.74 30.01
CA LEU A 210 13.71 5.73 30.47
C LEU A 210 12.68 6.38 31.38
N PHE A 211 11.42 6.39 30.96
CA PHE A 211 10.30 6.74 31.84
C PHE A 211 9.79 5.47 32.53
N GLY A 212 9.76 5.50 33.86
CA GLY A 212 9.38 4.36 34.67
C GLY A 212 10.44 3.27 34.78
N ASN A 213 10.13 2.25 35.57
CA ASN A 213 10.96 1.07 35.81
C ASN A 213 10.11 -0.20 35.96
N GLY A 214 8.89 -0.20 35.40
CA GLY A 214 7.94 -1.32 35.51
C GLY A 214 7.12 -1.39 36.81
N ALA A 215 7.29 -0.47 37.78
CA ALA A 215 6.53 -0.47 39.04
C ALA A 215 5.83 0.86 39.39
N VAL A 216 5.97 1.87 38.54
CA VAL A 216 5.67 3.28 38.87
C VAL A 216 4.37 3.78 38.22
N TRP A 217 3.63 4.64 38.94
CA TRP A 217 2.31 5.19 38.56
C TRP A 217 2.30 6.70 38.27
N SER A 218 3.45 7.37 38.39
CA SER A 218 3.64 8.78 38.00
C SER A 218 5.10 9.00 37.57
N PHE A 219 5.34 9.76 36.51
CA PHE A 219 6.69 10.19 36.11
C PHE A 219 6.72 11.72 36.02
N GLY A 220 7.91 12.29 36.20
CA GLY A 220 8.12 13.73 36.00
C GLY A 220 8.24 14.11 34.52
N SER A 221 8.53 15.38 34.27
CA SER A 221 8.72 15.94 32.94
C SER A 221 10.17 16.33 32.68
N ILE A 222 10.54 16.38 31.40
CA ILE A 222 11.76 17.05 30.94
C ILE A 222 11.37 18.39 30.31
N SER A 223 12.00 19.46 30.76
CA SER A 223 11.67 20.84 30.39
C SER A 223 12.92 21.74 30.42
N GLY A 224 12.75 23.02 30.13
CA GLY A 224 13.85 24.00 30.09
C GLY A 224 14.19 24.45 28.67
N ALA A 225 14.90 25.57 28.58
CA ALA A 225 15.18 26.27 27.32
C ALA A 225 16.41 25.73 26.57
N GLY A 226 17.15 24.79 27.15
CA GLY A 226 18.27 24.12 26.48
C GLY A 226 17.80 23.10 25.44
N GLN A 227 18.72 22.23 25.03
CA GLN A 227 18.51 21.18 24.04
C GLN A 227 19.08 19.84 24.52
N ILE A 228 18.37 18.75 24.27
CA ILE A 228 18.89 17.40 24.49
C ILE A 228 19.57 16.93 23.21
N LEU A 229 20.82 16.44 23.29
CA LEU A 229 21.42 15.62 22.25
C LEU A 229 21.16 14.15 22.59
N LEU A 230 20.28 13.52 21.84
CA LEU A 230 19.88 12.12 22.05
C LEU A 230 20.78 11.20 21.23
N ARG A 231 21.53 10.32 21.92
CA ARG A 231 22.41 9.31 21.31
C ARG A 231 21.73 7.96 21.10
N GLY A 232 20.77 7.62 21.95
CA GLY A 232 20.06 6.35 21.94
C GLY A 232 18.55 6.58 21.93
N ASP A 233 17.82 5.88 22.79
CA ASP A 233 16.37 5.73 22.67
C ASP A 233 15.60 6.40 23.81
N ILE A 234 14.31 6.65 23.57
CA ILE A 234 13.33 7.03 24.59
C ILE A 234 12.40 5.83 24.79
N ARG A 235 12.36 5.30 26.01
CA ARG A 235 11.51 4.15 26.34
C ARG A 235 10.60 4.47 27.51
N MET A 236 9.34 4.09 27.39
CA MET A 236 8.40 4.06 28.50
C MET A 236 8.19 2.62 28.96
N ASN A 237 8.55 2.35 30.21
CA ASN A 237 8.40 1.06 30.86
C ASN A 237 7.59 1.23 32.14
N VAL A 238 6.27 1.02 32.04
CA VAL A 238 5.31 1.18 33.16
C VAL A 238 4.30 0.02 33.19
N PRO A 239 3.69 -0.29 34.36
CA PRO A 239 2.62 -1.27 34.47
C PRO A 239 1.39 -0.96 33.59
N SER A 240 0.54 -1.96 33.35
CA SER A 240 -0.62 -1.95 32.44
C SER A 240 -1.82 -1.06 32.85
N ALA A 241 -1.63 -0.03 33.67
CA ALA A 241 -2.65 0.96 34.00
C ALA A 241 -1.97 2.25 34.46
N PHE A 242 -1.99 3.30 33.63
CA PHE A 242 -1.40 4.58 33.97
C PHE A 242 -2.34 5.72 33.55
N ASN A 243 -2.26 6.89 34.19
CA ASN A 243 -3.22 7.99 34.00
C ASN A 243 -2.61 9.35 33.60
N ALA A 244 -1.29 9.44 33.37
CA ALA A 244 -0.63 10.64 32.87
C ALA A 244 0.26 10.33 31.64
N SER A 245 0.59 11.34 30.84
CA SER A 245 1.44 11.20 29.64
C SER A 245 2.85 11.67 29.93
N ALA A 246 3.88 10.94 29.48
CA ALA A 246 5.27 11.37 29.61
C ALA A 246 5.49 12.62 28.76
N ARG A 247 6.23 13.60 29.28
CA ARG A 247 6.39 14.90 28.63
C ARG A 247 7.85 15.29 28.50
N ILE A 248 8.21 15.66 27.28
CA ILE A 248 9.46 16.35 26.96
C ILE A 248 9.10 17.63 26.20
N SER A 249 9.30 18.78 26.83
CA SER A 249 9.10 20.09 26.21
C SER A 249 10.40 20.76 25.78
N THR A 250 11.54 20.21 26.16
CA THR A 250 12.88 20.62 25.67
C THR A 250 13.09 20.15 24.24
N ASP A 251 13.77 20.96 23.43
CA ASP A 251 14.15 20.57 22.07
C ASP A 251 15.06 19.34 22.08
N ILE A 252 14.90 18.48 21.07
CA ILE A 252 15.69 17.26 20.89
C ILE A 252 16.48 17.38 19.60
N LEU A 253 17.79 17.17 19.69
CA LEU A 253 18.70 16.98 18.58
C LEU A 253 19.04 15.49 18.49
N LEU A 254 18.58 14.83 17.44
CA LEU A 254 18.96 13.48 17.09
C LEU A 254 20.37 13.50 16.50
N ASP A 255 21.21 12.53 16.86
CA ASP A 255 22.47 12.34 16.17
C ASP A 255 22.29 11.48 14.90
N SER A 256 23.38 10.99 14.30
CA SER A 256 23.27 10.14 13.13
C SER A 256 22.80 8.75 13.53
N GLY A 257 21.61 8.35 13.09
CA GLY A 257 21.10 7.02 13.37
C GLY A 257 19.58 6.94 13.27
N GLN A 258 19.02 5.80 13.66
CA GLN A 258 17.61 5.67 13.97
C GLN A 258 17.46 5.67 15.49
N HIS A 259 16.59 6.53 16.01
CA HIS A 259 16.25 6.58 17.42
C HIS A 259 14.86 6.00 17.61
N THR A 260 14.74 5.08 18.56
CA THR A 260 13.47 4.45 18.89
C THR A 260 12.80 5.21 20.01
N ILE A 261 11.53 5.48 19.80
CA ILE A 261 10.61 5.91 20.83
C ILE A 261 9.62 4.78 21.03
N SER A 262 9.67 4.14 22.21
CA SER A 262 8.80 3.02 22.52
C SER A 262 8.01 3.18 23.80
N SER A 263 6.87 2.50 23.85
CA SER A 263 6.07 2.33 25.05
C SER A 263 5.58 0.90 25.13
N ASP A 264 5.79 0.31 26.31
CA ASP A 264 5.30 -1.02 26.66
C ASP A 264 3.95 -0.92 27.42
N SER A 265 3.35 0.27 27.40
CA SER A 265 2.20 0.64 28.24
C SER A 265 0.86 0.26 27.60
N TYR A 266 -0.08 -0.17 28.45
CA TYR A 266 -1.49 -0.34 28.09
C TYR A 266 -2.35 0.71 28.82
N PHE A 267 -2.97 1.64 28.08
CA PHE A 267 -3.99 2.53 28.64
C PHE A 267 -5.36 1.85 28.56
N ALA A 268 -5.85 1.35 29.70
CA ALA A 268 -7.18 0.73 29.80
C ALA A 268 -8.35 1.72 29.60
N SER A 269 -8.11 3.02 29.63
CA SER A 269 -9.12 4.07 29.41
C SER A 269 -8.63 5.10 28.38
N SER A 270 -9.14 4.97 27.15
CA SER A 270 -9.09 6.02 26.12
C SER A 270 -9.65 7.36 26.68
N PRO A 271 -9.11 8.54 26.31
CA PRO A 271 -8.20 8.82 25.20
C PRO A 271 -6.88 9.48 25.62
N ARG A 272 -6.13 8.94 26.59
CA ARG A 272 -4.82 9.53 26.95
C ARG A 272 -3.72 9.01 26.03
N ASN A 273 -2.81 9.91 25.66
CA ASN A 273 -1.58 9.60 24.97
C ASN A 273 -0.53 9.08 25.96
N ASP A 274 0.35 8.19 25.54
CA ASP A 274 1.46 7.66 26.34
C ASP A 274 2.52 8.74 26.53
N MET A 275 2.92 9.38 25.44
CA MET A 275 3.96 10.40 25.44
C MET A 275 3.60 11.60 24.58
N VAL A 276 3.97 12.79 25.05
CA VAL A 276 3.84 14.03 24.32
C VAL A 276 5.19 14.72 24.23
N LEU A 277 5.60 14.97 22.98
CA LEU A 277 6.81 15.71 22.65
C LEU A 277 6.42 17.10 22.16
N SER A 278 6.80 18.10 22.93
CA SER A 278 6.46 19.51 22.70
C SER A 278 7.67 20.40 22.39
N GLY A 279 8.88 19.86 22.50
CA GLY A 279 10.07 20.47 21.90
C GLY A 279 10.20 20.10 20.42
N VAL A 280 10.97 20.89 19.67
CA VAL A 280 11.31 20.59 18.27
C VAL A 280 12.31 19.45 18.23
N ILE A 281 12.02 18.41 17.46
CA ILE A 281 12.97 17.35 17.12
C ILE A 281 13.70 17.73 15.82
N SER A 282 15.03 17.71 15.85
CA SER A 282 15.91 18.12 14.75
C SER A 282 17.11 17.18 14.62
N GLY A 283 17.97 17.40 13.62
CA GLY A 283 19.22 16.65 13.46
C GLY A 283 19.21 15.63 12.31
N PRO A 284 20.37 15.01 12.01
CA PRO A 284 20.52 14.12 10.86
C PRO A 284 19.78 12.78 10.99
N GLY A 285 19.51 12.31 12.21
CA GLY A 285 18.89 11.02 12.48
C GLY A 285 17.42 10.93 12.07
N GLY A 286 16.89 9.72 12.13
CA GLY A 286 15.47 9.47 11.95
C GLY A 286 14.83 8.83 13.18
N LEU A 287 13.54 8.63 13.08
CA LEU A 287 12.67 8.30 14.20
C LEU A 287 11.92 7.01 13.91
N THR A 288 12.07 6.02 14.79
CA THR A 288 11.22 4.83 14.83
C THR A 288 10.30 4.91 16.03
N LEU A 289 8.99 4.86 15.81
CA LEU A 289 8.04 4.52 16.86
C LEU A 289 7.90 3.01 16.93
N ALA A 290 7.93 2.46 18.14
CA ALA A 290 7.65 1.05 18.38
C ALA A 290 6.67 0.90 19.54
N ALA A 291 5.69 0.01 19.40
CA ALA A 291 4.84 -0.38 20.52
C ALA A 291 4.86 -1.90 20.63
N GLU A 292 5.15 -2.42 21.82
CA GLU A 292 5.13 -3.87 22.07
C GLU A 292 3.70 -4.43 22.00
N THR A 293 2.68 -3.59 22.27
CA THR A 293 1.27 -3.90 22.03
C THR A 293 0.68 -2.98 20.95
N PRO A 294 0.32 -3.50 19.75
CA PRO A 294 0.16 -2.68 18.54
C PRO A 294 -0.89 -1.56 18.56
N SER A 295 -1.93 -1.60 19.40
CA SER A 295 -3.16 -0.81 19.14
C SER A 295 -3.50 0.28 20.16
N THR A 296 -2.69 0.51 21.21
CA THR A 296 -3.03 1.49 22.27
C THR A 296 -1.97 2.54 22.59
N CYS A 297 -0.71 2.35 22.19
CA CYS A 297 0.33 3.34 22.47
C CYS A 297 0.13 4.60 21.63
N GLY A 298 -0.07 5.77 22.25
CA GLY A 298 -0.19 7.05 21.55
C GLY A 298 1.01 7.96 21.79
N ILE A 299 1.77 8.31 20.75
CA ILE A 299 2.86 9.30 20.83
C ILE A 299 2.49 10.52 20.00
N VAL A 300 2.48 11.70 20.63
CA VAL A 300 2.07 12.96 19.99
C VAL A 300 3.26 13.84 19.73
N LEU A 301 3.38 14.31 18.49
CA LEU A 301 4.32 15.36 18.09
C LEU A 301 3.56 16.67 17.93
N THR A 302 3.85 17.67 18.75
CA THR A 302 3.06 18.91 18.81
C THR A 302 3.75 20.11 18.16
N GLN A 303 4.99 19.93 17.70
CA GLN A 303 5.77 20.91 16.95
C GLN A 303 6.06 20.45 15.53
N GLN A 304 6.42 21.40 14.67
CA GLN A 304 6.97 21.11 13.34
C GLN A 304 8.42 20.64 13.47
N ASN A 305 8.64 19.34 13.29
CA ASN A 305 9.96 18.74 13.43
C ASN A 305 10.81 18.90 12.15
N ARG A 306 12.14 18.89 12.32
CA ARG A 306 13.14 19.22 11.30
C ARG A 306 14.28 18.21 11.20
N TYR A 307 14.10 17.00 11.72
CA TYR A 307 15.06 15.91 11.49
C TYR A 307 15.04 15.47 10.02
N SER A 308 16.17 14.95 9.51
CA SER A 308 16.28 14.59 8.09
C SER A 308 16.20 13.09 7.81
N GLY A 309 16.35 12.23 8.81
CA GLY A 309 16.21 10.79 8.64
C GLY A 309 14.75 10.35 8.47
N PRO A 310 14.53 9.07 8.10
CA PRO A 310 13.20 8.52 7.87
C PRO A 310 12.36 8.45 9.15
N THR A 311 11.05 8.38 8.98
CA THR A 311 10.08 8.13 10.06
C THR A 311 9.48 6.74 9.87
N ILE A 312 9.58 5.88 10.88
CA ILE A 312 9.04 4.53 10.86
C ILE A 312 8.02 4.40 11.98
N VAL A 313 6.79 3.98 11.66
CA VAL A 313 5.77 3.60 12.64
C VAL A 313 5.70 2.07 12.65
N ASN A 314 6.35 1.45 13.65
CA ASN A 314 6.51 0.01 13.83
C ASN A 314 5.65 -0.48 15.02
N GLY A 315 4.35 -0.18 14.95
CA GLY A 315 3.38 -0.41 16.03
C GLY A 315 2.86 0.90 16.67
N GLY A 316 1.72 0.83 17.35
CA GLY A 316 1.14 1.96 18.07
C GLY A 316 0.57 3.03 17.14
N ILE A 317 0.33 4.22 17.70
CA ILE A 317 -0.28 5.37 17.03
C ILE A 317 0.68 6.56 17.12
N LEU A 318 1.19 6.99 15.97
CA LEU A 318 1.84 8.28 15.81
C LEU A 318 0.78 9.34 15.56
N VAL A 319 0.62 10.29 16.48
CA VAL A 319 -0.34 11.38 16.35
C VAL A 319 0.37 12.65 15.88
N VAL A 320 -0.07 13.18 14.74
CA VAL A 320 0.31 14.49 14.23
C VAL A 320 -0.48 15.54 15.02
N GLY A 321 0.17 16.22 15.96
CA GLY A 321 -0.47 17.16 16.87
C GLY A 321 -0.45 18.62 16.42
N THR A 322 0.11 18.89 15.24
CA THR A 322 0.14 20.18 14.54
C THR A 322 0.36 19.96 13.04
N THR A 323 -0.02 20.91 12.19
CA THR A 323 0.20 20.80 10.73
C THR A 323 1.69 20.66 10.43
N ASN A 324 2.04 19.64 9.64
CA ASN A 324 3.42 19.25 9.35
C ASN A 324 4.26 18.95 10.61
N ALA A 325 3.70 18.21 11.57
CA ALA A 325 4.49 17.74 12.70
C ALA A 325 5.66 16.86 12.23
N LEU A 326 5.47 16.03 11.19
CA LEU A 326 6.59 15.30 10.56
C LEU A 326 7.35 16.18 9.56
N PRO A 327 8.66 15.98 9.40
CA PRO A 327 9.44 16.69 8.38
C PRO A 327 8.89 16.43 6.97
N LYS A 328 8.75 17.49 6.17
CA LYS A 328 8.13 17.41 4.84
C LYS A 328 8.79 16.43 3.87
N ASN A 329 10.08 16.16 4.06
CA ASN A 329 10.86 15.28 3.18
C ASN A 329 11.07 13.89 3.81
N THR A 330 10.43 13.57 4.94
CA THR A 330 10.63 12.27 5.57
C THR A 330 10.14 11.15 4.66
N ALA A 331 10.92 10.08 4.55
CA ALA A 331 10.44 8.82 4.03
C ALA A 331 9.66 8.13 5.15
N LEU A 332 8.32 8.16 5.06
CA LEU A 332 7.43 7.55 6.03
C LEU A 332 7.19 6.07 5.69
N THR A 333 7.45 5.20 6.66
CA THR A 333 7.04 3.78 6.61
C THR A 333 6.05 3.51 7.73
N VAL A 334 4.82 3.11 7.42
CA VAL A 334 3.84 2.65 8.43
C VAL A 334 3.69 1.15 8.27
N LYS A 335 4.26 0.39 9.20
CA LYS A 335 4.23 -1.08 9.17
C LYS A 335 2.95 -1.61 9.80
N ASP A 336 2.68 -2.89 9.56
CA ASP A 336 1.60 -3.62 10.20
C ASP A 336 1.56 -3.39 11.72
N GLY A 337 0.35 -3.24 12.26
CA GLY A 337 0.11 -2.84 13.64
C GLY A 337 0.41 -1.36 13.96
N GLY A 338 1.06 -0.61 13.06
CA GLY A 338 1.28 0.83 13.20
C GLY A 338 0.16 1.68 12.60
N THR A 339 -0.12 2.84 13.22
CA THR A 339 -1.08 3.83 12.72
C THR A 339 -0.47 5.23 12.70
N LEU A 340 -0.57 5.93 11.56
CA LEU A 340 -0.44 7.39 11.53
C LEU A 340 -1.83 8.01 11.70
N SER A 341 -2.03 8.84 12.73
CA SER A 341 -3.25 9.60 12.96
C SER A 341 -3.02 11.08 12.71
N LEU A 342 -3.77 11.67 11.78
CA LEU A 342 -3.83 13.12 11.55
C LEU A 342 -4.87 13.80 12.46
N LEU A 343 -5.55 13.03 13.31
CA LEU A 343 -6.44 13.54 14.34
C LEU A 343 -5.73 13.59 15.68
N ARG A 344 -5.79 14.76 16.32
CA ARG A 344 -5.57 14.89 17.75
C ARG A 344 -6.91 15.07 18.47
N SER A 345 -7.35 14.01 19.13
CA SER A 345 -8.53 14.05 20.00
C SER A 345 -8.34 15.06 21.14
N PRO A 346 -9.41 15.73 21.62
CA PRO A 346 -9.36 16.50 22.84
C PRO A 346 -9.13 15.54 24.02
N ASP A 347 -7.89 15.43 24.48
CA ASP A 347 -7.60 14.74 25.73
C ASP A 347 -7.78 15.71 26.92
N SER A 348 -8.17 15.17 28.07
CA SER A 348 -8.43 15.95 29.30
C SER A 348 -7.17 16.28 30.10
N GLY A 349 -5.98 16.24 29.47
CA GLY A 349 -4.71 16.49 30.15
C GLY A 349 -3.74 17.41 29.40
N PHE A 350 -3.95 17.70 28.12
CA PHE A 350 -3.00 18.39 27.25
C PHE A 350 -3.42 19.82 26.90
N ASP A 351 -2.45 20.74 26.91
CA ASP A 351 -2.59 22.15 26.54
C ASP A 351 -2.31 22.36 25.03
N GLY A 352 -3.31 22.18 24.19
CA GLY A 352 -3.23 22.72 22.83
C GLY A 352 -4.50 22.53 21.99
N ALA A 353 -4.44 22.92 20.72
CA ALA A 353 -5.53 22.77 19.76
C ALA A 353 -5.87 21.30 19.45
N SER A 354 -7.04 20.80 19.84
CA SER A 354 -7.61 19.58 19.27
C SER A 354 -8.03 19.81 17.82
N GLY A 355 -7.88 18.82 16.94
CA GLY A 355 -8.29 18.96 15.55
C GLY A 355 -7.62 17.96 14.62
N SER A 356 -7.95 18.08 13.33
CA SER A 356 -7.27 17.37 12.26
C SER A 356 -6.17 18.27 11.67
N PHE A 357 -5.00 17.71 11.41
CA PHE A 357 -3.82 18.47 10.97
C PHE A 357 -3.27 17.93 9.66
N ASP A 358 -3.18 18.82 8.65
CA ASP A 358 -2.57 18.47 7.37
C ASP A 358 -1.10 18.06 7.54
N GLN A 359 -0.67 17.10 6.74
CA GLN A 359 0.69 16.59 6.77
C GLN A 359 1.24 16.43 5.35
N THR A 360 2.43 16.95 5.10
CA THR A 360 3.23 16.70 3.89
C THR A 360 4.40 15.78 4.24
N ILE A 361 4.66 14.76 3.42
CA ILE A 361 5.78 13.82 3.56
C ILE A 361 6.45 13.57 2.20
N GLY A 362 7.69 13.10 2.21
CA GLY A 362 8.44 12.82 0.98
C GLY A 362 7.89 11.59 0.28
N SER A 363 7.88 10.45 0.95
CA SER A 363 7.39 9.20 0.40
C SER A 363 6.60 8.39 1.44
N LEU A 364 5.69 7.53 0.98
CA LEU A 364 4.86 6.68 1.84
C LEU A 364 5.03 5.20 1.47
N SER A 365 5.34 4.35 2.44
CA SER A 365 5.41 2.89 2.26
C SER A 365 4.92 2.10 3.48
N GLY A 366 4.75 0.79 3.31
CA GLY A 366 4.33 -0.13 4.36
C GLY A 366 2.87 -0.60 4.23
N ASP A 367 2.39 -1.29 5.25
CA ASP A 367 1.15 -2.08 5.28
C ASP A 367 0.26 -1.78 6.50
N GLY A 368 0.60 -0.78 7.30
CA GLY A 368 -0.19 -0.34 8.47
C GLY A 368 -1.40 0.53 8.14
N SER A 369 -1.81 1.40 9.07
CA SER A 369 -3.02 2.21 8.95
C SER A 369 -2.72 3.71 8.91
N ILE A 370 -3.51 4.46 8.13
CA ILE A 370 -3.52 5.92 8.13
C ILE A 370 -4.94 6.39 8.41
N ASN A 371 -5.11 7.18 9.47
CA ASN A 371 -6.34 7.89 9.78
C ASN A 371 -6.18 9.37 9.42
N LEU A 372 -6.79 9.79 8.32
CA LEU A 372 -6.82 11.17 7.85
C LEU A 372 -7.75 12.04 8.70
N SER A 373 -8.75 11.46 9.36
CA SER A 373 -9.87 12.23 9.94
C SER A 373 -10.42 13.20 8.90
N SER A 374 -10.32 14.53 9.07
CA SER A 374 -10.71 15.54 8.09
C SER A 374 -9.53 16.30 7.46
N ALA A 375 -8.29 15.84 7.68
CA ALA A 375 -7.07 16.47 7.20
C ALA A 375 -6.67 15.98 5.79
N THR A 376 -5.70 16.69 5.20
CA THR A 376 -5.06 16.33 3.95
C THR A 376 -3.70 15.70 4.19
N LEU A 377 -3.46 14.52 3.61
CA LEU A 377 -2.12 13.92 3.51
C LEU A 377 -1.54 14.18 2.11
N THR A 378 -0.45 14.93 2.05
CA THR A 378 0.32 15.18 0.82
C THR A 378 1.55 14.29 0.79
N VAL A 379 1.72 13.49 -0.27
CA VAL A 379 2.83 12.54 -0.43
C VAL A 379 3.52 12.81 -1.76
N GLY A 380 4.84 13.02 -1.77
CA GLY A 380 5.51 13.14 -3.05
C GLY A 380 6.96 13.61 -3.05
N ASP A 381 7.85 12.74 -3.53
CA ASP A 381 9.21 13.05 -3.93
C ASP A 381 9.54 12.30 -5.25
N ARG A 382 10.81 12.00 -5.52
CA ARG A 382 11.25 11.22 -6.70
C ARG A 382 11.19 9.71 -6.49
N THR A 383 10.91 9.26 -5.28
CA THR A 383 10.97 7.86 -4.88
C THR A 383 9.72 7.12 -5.33
N ASN A 384 9.89 5.90 -5.85
CA ASN A 384 8.78 5.01 -6.13
C ASN A 384 8.49 4.17 -4.88
N THR A 385 7.25 4.19 -4.39
CA THR A 385 6.85 3.45 -3.19
C THR A 385 5.51 2.75 -3.36
N THR A 386 5.31 1.72 -2.53
CA THR A 386 4.04 1.01 -2.41
C THR A 386 3.55 1.09 -0.96
N PHE A 387 2.29 1.46 -0.79
CA PHE A 387 1.56 1.38 0.46
C PHE A 387 0.41 0.38 0.31
N SER A 388 0.48 -0.71 1.06
CA SER A 388 -0.51 -1.80 1.04
C SER A 388 -1.48 -1.74 2.22
N GLY A 389 -1.30 -0.74 3.07
CA GLY A 389 -2.10 -0.50 4.25
C GLY A 389 -3.44 0.17 3.99
N ARG A 390 -4.23 0.36 5.06
CA ARG A 390 -5.55 1.00 5.00
C ARG A 390 -5.45 2.52 5.17
N ILE A 391 -6.19 3.29 4.37
CA ILE A 391 -6.30 4.76 4.51
C ILE A 391 -7.76 5.15 4.71
N VAL A 392 -8.09 5.86 5.80
CA VAL A 392 -9.46 6.21 6.17
C VAL A 392 -9.68 7.64 6.63
N GLY A 393 -10.94 8.08 6.63
CA GLY A 393 -11.40 9.35 7.19
C GLY A 393 -12.06 10.23 6.12
N SER A 394 -12.82 11.26 6.51
CA SER A 394 -13.41 12.19 5.54
C SER A 394 -12.40 13.11 4.82
N GLY A 395 -11.11 13.01 5.16
CA GLY A 395 -10.02 13.81 4.62
C GLY A 395 -9.63 13.48 3.19
N ALA A 396 -8.58 14.15 2.70
CA ALA A 396 -8.16 14.07 1.30
C ALA A 396 -6.70 13.59 1.15
N MET A 397 -6.39 13.07 -0.03
CA MET A 397 -5.03 12.72 -0.43
C MET A 397 -4.53 13.63 -1.54
N VAL A 398 -3.26 14.02 -1.48
CA VAL A 398 -2.56 14.72 -2.57
C VAL A 398 -1.29 13.97 -2.92
N LYS A 399 -1.16 13.56 -4.18
CA LYS A 399 0.06 12.98 -4.74
C LYS A 399 0.84 14.05 -5.48
N GLU A 400 2.08 14.31 -5.06
CA GLU A 400 3.02 15.25 -5.69
C GLU A 400 4.32 14.55 -6.09
N GLY A 401 5.26 15.30 -6.68
CA GLY A 401 6.58 14.80 -7.05
C GLY A 401 6.58 13.81 -8.24
N PRO A 402 7.74 13.54 -8.85
CA PRO A 402 7.84 12.70 -10.04
C PRO A 402 7.65 11.20 -9.78
N GLY A 403 7.83 10.74 -8.54
CA GLY A 403 7.79 9.33 -8.17
C GLY A 403 6.43 8.67 -8.41
N THR A 404 6.43 7.35 -8.42
CA THR A 404 5.22 6.52 -8.47
C THR A 404 4.79 6.15 -7.05
N LEU A 405 3.54 6.44 -6.68
CA LEU A 405 2.92 5.89 -5.48
C LEU A 405 1.93 4.80 -5.88
N ALA A 406 2.12 3.58 -5.38
CA ALA A 406 1.14 2.52 -5.52
C ALA A 406 0.35 2.35 -4.22
N LEU A 407 -0.98 2.47 -4.30
CA LEU A 407 -1.92 2.21 -3.22
C LEU A 407 -2.63 0.88 -3.50
N THR A 408 -2.22 -0.18 -2.79
CA THR A 408 -2.74 -1.54 -3.01
C THR A 408 -3.70 -2.01 -1.92
N GLY A 409 -3.72 -1.33 -0.76
CA GLY A 409 -4.61 -1.61 0.37
C GLY A 409 -6.03 -1.04 0.22
N GLU A 410 -6.82 -1.15 1.29
CA GLU A 410 -8.18 -0.60 1.35
C GLU A 410 -8.15 0.92 1.51
N LEU A 411 -8.90 1.62 0.65
CA LEU A 411 -9.10 3.06 0.73
C LEU A 411 -10.55 3.32 1.14
N ALA A 412 -10.76 4.13 2.17
CA ALA A 412 -12.08 4.54 2.66
C ALA A 412 -12.02 6.00 3.16
N TYR A 413 -11.65 6.91 2.25
CA TYR A 413 -11.60 8.34 2.53
C TYR A 413 -12.37 9.21 1.53
N ASP A 414 -13.20 10.11 2.04
CA ASP A 414 -14.26 10.74 1.24
C ASP A 414 -13.82 12.04 0.53
N GLY A 415 -12.72 12.67 0.96
CA GLY A 415 -12.23 13.93 0.39
C GLY A 415 -11.58 13.80 -1.00
N GLY A 416 -11.47 12.59 -1.55
CA GLY A 416 -10.91 12.32 -2.88
C GLY A 416 -9.39 12.45 -2.95
N THR A 417 -8.86 12.29 -4.16
CA THR A 417 -7.41 12.28 -4.43
C THR A 417 -7.03 13.26 -5.52
N SER A 418 -6.18 14.24 -5.19
CA SER A 418 -5.55 15.10 -6.20
C SER A 418 -4.18 14.55 -6.61
N ILE A 419 -3.88 14.52 -7.90
CA ILE A 419 -2.65 13.98 -8.48
C ILE A 419 -1.95 15.12 -9.21
N ASN A 420 -1.07 15.82 -8.49
CA ASN A 420 -0.36 17.01 -8.97
C ASN A 420 0.95 16.65 -9.70
N GLY A 421 1.44 15.41 -9.60
CA GLY A 421 2.65 14.98 -10.31
C GLY A 421 2.92 13.48 -10.26
N GLY A 422 3.72 13.01 -11.23
CA GLY A 422 4.18 11.63 -11.32
C GLY A 422 3.06 10.65 -11.69
N LYS A 423 3.08 9.49 -11.04
CA LYS A 423 2.13 8.39 -11.27
C LYS A 423 1.49 7.93 -9.96
N LEU A 424 0.18 7.72 -9.98
CA LEU A 424 -0.57 7.06 -8.91
C LEU A 424 -1.12 5.73 -9.46
N ILE A 425 -0.75 4.61 -8.85
CA ILE A 425 -1.34 3.29 -9.14
C ILE A 425 -2.32 2.96 -8.02
N VAL A 426 -3.54 2.57 -8.37
CA VAL A 426 -4.60 2.21 -7.40
C VAL A 426 -5.14 0.82 -7.74
N ALA A 427 -5.01 -0.12 -6.81
CA ALA A 427 -5.55 -1.48 -6.99
C ALA A 427 -7.02 -1.58 -6.53
N ARG A 428 -7.43 -0.73 -5.58
CA ARG A 428 -8.77 -0.70 -4.98
C ARG A 428 -9.32 0.72 -5.02
N PRO A 429 -9.90 1.16 -6.16
CA PRO A 429 -10.35 2.54 -6.31
C PRO A 429 -11.46 2.90 -5.30
N TYR A 430 -11.33 4.09 -4.72
CA TYR A 430 -12.32 4.74 -3.83
C TYR A 430 -12.35 6.26 -4.09
N GLY A 431 -13.54 6.86 -4.02
CA GLY A 431 -13.72 8.30 -4.15
C GLY A 431 -13.37 8.90 -5.53
N ASP A 432 -13.33 10.22 -5.59
CA ASP A 432 -12.99 11.01 -6.77
C ASP A 432 -11.47 11.14 -6.98
N TYR A 433 -11.05 11.29 -8.23
CA TYR A 433 -9.66 11.55 -8.62
C TYR A 433 -9.56 12.79 -9.50
N ALA A 434 -8.62 13.69 -9.21
CA ALA A 434 -8.37 14.90 -9.99
C ALA A 434 -6.89 14.99 -10.39
N SER A 435 -6.57 14.92 -11.68
CA SER A 435 -5.19 14.96 -12.17
C SER A 435 -4.81 16.29 -12.82
N ARG A 436 -3.56 16.73 -12.59
CA ARG A 436 -2.96 17.93 -13.18
C ARG A 436 -1.74 17.58 -14.04
N HIS A 437 -1.96 16.86 -15.14
CA HIS A 437 -0.94 16.32 -16.06
C HIS A 437 -0.15 15.12 -15.51
N ALA A 438 -0.71 14.39 -14.54
CA ALA A 438 -0.14 13.17 -14.01
C ALA A 438 -0.75 11.92 -14.66
N THR A 439 -0.24 10.74 -14.30
CA THR A 439 -0.83 9.45 -14.69
C THR A 439 -1.59 8.84 -13.51
N LEU A 440 -2.87 8.53 -13.72
CA LEU A 440 -3.66 7.67 -12.85
C LEU A 440 -3.77 6.29 -13.48
N GLU A 441 -3.29 5.27 -12.79
CA GLU A 441 -3.34 3.89 -13.25
C GLU A 441 -4.20 3.02 -12.31
N MET A 442 -5.11 2.26 -12.91
CA MET A 442 -5.97 1.29 -12.24
C MET A 442 -5.38 -0.11 -12.40
N GLY A 443 -4.69 -0.56 -11.36
CA GLY A 443 -3.97 -1.83 -11.28
C GLY A 443 -4.78 -2.95 -10.60
N ASN A 444 -6.11 -2.94 -10.73
CA ASN A 444 -6.97 -3.92 -10.07
C ASN A 444 -6.87 -5.31 -10.74
N GLU A 445 -6.45 -6.33 -9.98
CA GLU A 445 -6.42 -7.73 -10.44
C GLU A 445 -7.79 -8.41 -10.31
N ASP A 446 -8.58 -8.02 -9.32
CA ASP A 446 -9.97 -8.47 -9.18
C ASP A 446 -10.95 -7.53 -9.89
N ALA A 447 -12.20 -7.98 -10.03
CA ALA A 447 -13.29 -7.09 -10.41
C ALA A 447 -13.49 -5.97 -9.36
N ARG A 448 -13.53 -4.72 -9.82
CA ARG A 448 -13.74 -3.53 -8.98
C ARG A 448 -14.68 -2.54 -9.67
N THR A 449 -15.23 -1.61 -8.88
CA THR A 449 -16.05 -0.51 -9.37
C THR A 449 -15.37 0.82 -9.06
N LEU A 450 -15.30 1.72 -10.03
CA LEU A 450 -14.93 3.12 -9.83
C LEU A 450 -16.20 3.96 -9.86
N ALA A 451 -16.63 4.39 -8.67
CA ALA A 451 -17.83 5.18 -8.49
C ALA A 451 -17.59 6.69 -8.61
N GLY A 452 -16.44 7.17 -8.14
CA GLY A 452 -16.08 8.58 -8.22
C GLY A 452 -15.72 9.01 -9.64
N ALA A 453 -15.78 10.31 -9.88
CA ALA A 453 -15.38 10.92 -11.14
C ALA A 453 -13.85 11.00 -11.25
N VAL A 454 -13.32 10.84 -12.45
CA VAL A 454 -11.93 11.15 -12.79
C VAL A 454 -11.89 12.42 -13.62
N THR A 455 -11.28 13.48 -13.09
CA THR A 455 -11.30 14.82 -13.67
C THR A 455 -9.89 15.34 -13.97
N GLY A 456 -9.82 16.40 -14.78
CA GLY A 456 -8.58 17.08 -15.12
C GLY A 456 -7.88 16.51 -16.35
N VAL A 457 -6.55 16.61 -16.39
CA VAL A 457 -5.73 16.31 -17.58
C VAL A 457 -4.61 15.33 -17.25
N GLY A 458 -4.03 14.71 -18.28
CA GLY A 458 -2.99 13.68 -18.15
C GLY A 458 -3.44 12.35 -18.72
N ALA A 459 -3.05 11.25 -18.08
CA ALA A 459 -3.36 9.90 -18.54
C ALA A 459 -4.17 9.11 -17.51
N PHE A 460 -5.21 8.44 -17.99
CA PHE A 460 -5.89 7.34 -17.30
C PHE A 460 -5.47 6.02 -17.95
N VAL A 461 -4.98 5.08 -17.14
CA VAL A 461 -4.52 3.77 -17.60
C VAL A 461 -5.25 2.66 -16.85
N LYS A 462 -5.87 1.72 -17.55
CA LYS A 462 -6.31 0.44 -16.98
C LYS A 462 -5.24 -0.62 -17.25
N SER A 463 -4.62 -1.18 -16.22
CA SER A 463 -3.48 -2.10 -16.35
C SER A 463 -3.61 -3.43 -15.60
N GLY A 464 -4.45 -3.52 -14.57
CA GLY A 464 -4.67 -4.80 -13.88
C GLY A 464 -5.47 -5.80 -14.74
N THR A 465 -5.41 -7.10 -14.44
CA THR A 465 -6.11 -8.11 -15.25
C THR A 465 -7.63 -8.15 -15.01
N GLY A 466 -8.10 -7.63 -13.88
CA GLY A 466 -9.51 -7.65 -13.48
C GLY A 466 -10.38 -6.65 -14.23
N THR A 467 -11.70 -6.83 -14.15
CA THR A 467 -12.68 -5.88 -14.70
C THR A 467 -12.81 -4.64 -13.83
N LEU A 468 -12.63 -3.45 -14.39
CA LEU A 468 -13.01 -2.19 -13.75
C LEU A 468 -14.35 -1.71 -14.32
N THR A 469 -15.39 -1.71 -13.50
CA THR A 469 -16.71 -1.18 -13.86
C THR A 469 -16.80 0.30 -13.50
N LEU A 470 -17.14 1.15 -14.46
CA LEU A 470 -17.33 2.58 -14.28
C LEU A 470 -18.79 2.87 -13.97
N THR A 471 -19.04 3.47 -12.81
CA THR A 471 -20.29 4.16 -12.51
C THR A 471 -20.09 5.67 -12.37
N GLY A 472 -18.84 6.12 -12.17
CA GLY A 472 -18.40 7.50 -12.40
C GLY A 472 -17.88 7.70 -13.84
N SER A 473 -17.74 8.95 -14.27
CA SER A 473 -17.19 9.31 -15.59
C SER A 473 -15.70 9.59 -15.53
N ILE A 474 -15.00 9.30 -16.63
CA ILE A 474 -13.61 9.74 -16.85
C ILE A 474 -13.62 10.92 -17.80
N ALA A 475 -12.92 12.00 -17.45
CA ALA A 475 -12.80 13.17 -18.31
C ALA A 475 -12.20 12.79 -19.67
N ASP A 476 -13.01 12.86 -20.72
CA ASP A 476 -12.84 14.01 -21.59
C ASP A 476 -11.43 14.30 -22.13
N THR A 477 -10.79 15.19 -21.39
CA THR A 477 -9.49 15.82 -21.58
C THR A 477 -8.29 14.93 -21.26
N MET A 478 -8.51 13.68 -20.81
CA MET A 478 -7.45 12.72 -20.55
C MET A 478 -7.13 11.84 -21.76
N THR A 479 -5.86 11.44 -21.86
CA THR A 479 -5.49 10.27 -22.64
C THR A 479 -5.96 9.02 -21.90
N ARG A 480 -6.67 8.11 -22.57
CA ARG A 480 -7.27 6.93 -21.94
C ARG A 480 -6.76 5.65 -22.60
N MET A 481 -6.07 4.83 -21.82
CA MET A 481 -5.42 3.61 -22.30
C MET A 481 -5.93 2.39 -21.53
N ILE A 482 -6.22 1.30 -22.25
CA ILE A 482 -6.53 0.00 -21.67
C ILE A 482 -5.40 -0.94 -22.08
N THR A 483 -4.50 -1.21 -21.14
CA THR A 483 -3.30 -2.00 -21.37
C THR A 483 -3.48 -3.48 -21.03
N ALA A 484 -4.37 -3.79 -20.08
CA ALA A 484 -4.82 -5.15 -19.79
C ALA A 484 -6.18 -5.16 -19.08
N GLY A 485 -6.82 -6.33 -19.04
CA GLY A 485 -8.10 -6.54 -18.38
C GLY A 485 -9.25 -5.81 -19.07
N THR A 486 -10.39 -5.68 -18.40
CA THR A 486 -11.58 -5.04 -18.97
C THR A 486 -11.87 -3.70 -18.31
N LEU A 487 -12.12 -2.66 -19.10
CA LEU A 487 -12.80 -1.44 -18.66
C LEU A 487 -14.26 -1.52 -19.12
N LYS A 488 -15.21 -1.53 -18.18
CA LYS A 488 -16.63 -1.73 -18.44
C LYS A 488 -17.43 -0.50 -18.05
N GLY A 489 -18.39 -0.09 -18.86
CA GLY A 489 -19.34 0.98 -18.49
C GLY A 489 -20.58 1.01 -19.39
N THR A 490 -21.54 1.86 -19.05
CA THR A 490 -22.65 2.22 -19.93
C THR A 490 -22.20 3.29 -20.94
N ALA A 491 -22.96 3.51 -22.00
CA ALA A 491 -22.59 4.45 -23.07
C ALA A 491 -22.40 5.91 -22.57
N ASP A 492 -23.09 6.32 -21.51
CA ASP A 492 -22.93 7.63 -20.87
C ASP A 492 -21.70 7.74 -19.95
N LYS A 493 -21.09 6.60 -19.57
CA LYS A 493 -19.88 6.54 -18.75
C LYS A 493 -18.62 6.35 -19.58
N ILE A 494 -18.74 5.66 -20.71
CA ILE A 494 -17.67 5.54 -21.71
C ILE A 494 -17.73 6.75 -22.63
N VAL A 495 -17.07 7.82 -22.22
CA VAL A 495 -16.94 9.07 -22.98
C VAL A 495 -15.52 9.29 -23.49
N GLY A 496 -15.40 10.01 -24.61
CA GLY A 496 -14.19 10.32 -25.36
C GLY A 496 -13.36 9.11 -25.79
N ASN A 497 -12.29 9.34 -26.55
CA ASN A 497 -11.59 8.27 -27.27
C ASN A 497 -10.70 7.41 -26.35
N TYR A 498 -10.63 6.12 -26.65
CA TYR A 498 -9.79 5.12 -25.94
C TYR A 498 -8.83 4.41 -26.90
N THR A 499 -7.68 4.01 -26.36
CA THR A 499 -6.72 3.13 -27.06
C THR A 499 -6.50 1.86 -26.25
N GLY A 500 -6.69 0.70 -26.88
CA GLY A 500 -6.48 -0.62 -26.27
C GLY A 500 -5.21 -1.30 -26.77
N SER A 501 -4.47 -1.92 -25.86
CA SER A 501 -3.39 -2.87 -26.19
C SER A 501 -3.92 -4.30 -26.23
N ALA A 502 -3.15 -5.23 -26.80
CA ALA A 502 -3.51 -6.65 -26.78
C ALA A 502 -3.68 -7.13 -25.32
N GLY A 503 -4.78 -7.83 -25.04
CA GLY A 503 -5.18 -8.23 -23.69
C GLY A 503 -6.02 -7.19 -22.92
N GLY A 504 -6.21 -6.00 -23.48
CA GLY A 504 -7.15 -5.00 -22.99
C GLY A 504 -8.51 -5.06 -23.70
N THR A 505 -9.60 -4.89 -22.96
CA THR A 505 -10.97 -4.88 -23.50
C THR A 505 -11.71 -3.61 -23.07
N LEU A 506 -12.31 -2.90 -24.02
CA LEU A 506 -13.35 -1.90 -23.75
C LEU A 506 -14.71 -2.58 -23.85
N GLU A 507 -15.45 -2.66 -22.74
CA GLU A 507 -16.80 -3.23 -22.70
C GLU A 507 -17.86 -2.14 -22.50
N VAL A 508 -18.83 -2.09 -23.39
CA VAL A 508 -19.99 -1.20 -23.29
C VAL A 508 -21.24 -2.04 -23.08
N GLY A 509 -21.80 -1.95 -21.86
CA GLY A 509 -23.00 -2.66 -21.46
C GLY A 509 -24.24 -1.76 -21.51
N THR A 510 -25.27 -2.14 -22.26
CA THR A 510 -26.52 -1.35 -22.34
C THR A 510 -27.74 -2.26 -22.25
N THR A 511 -28.78 -1.82 -21.53
CA THR A 511 -30.08 -2.52 -21.43
C THR A 511 -31.17 -1.86 -22.27
N ALA A 512 -30.91 -0.65 -22.77
CA ALA A 512 -31.77 0.10 -23.67
C ALA A 512 -30.94 0.64 -24.86
N PRO A 513 -31.57 0.96 -26.00
CA PRO A 513 -30.90 1.61 -27.12
C PRO A 513 -30.11 2.84 -26.67
N SER A 514 -28.82 2.89 -26.99
CA SER A 514 -27.91 3.96 -26.56
C SER A 514 -26.95 4.34 -27.68
N PHE A 515 -26.59 5.62 -27.76
CA PHE A 515 -25.58 6.10 -28.71
C PHE A 515 -24.20 6.11 -28.07
N LEU A 516 -23.20 5.68 -28.83
CA LEU A 516 -21.80 5.79 -28.46
C LEU A 516 -21.05 6.56 -29.55
N ASN A 517 -20.53 7.72 -29.17
CA ASN A 517 -19.69 8.56 -30.02
C ASN A 517 -18.25 8.56 -29.51
N VAL A 518 -17.66 7.36 -29.43
CA VAL A 518 -16.31 7.11 -28.93
C VAL A 518 -15.54 6.32 -29.96
N ALA A 519 -14.40 6.85 -30.39
CA ALA A 519 -13.47 6.07 -31.19
C ALA A 519 -12.66 5.14 -30.28
N TYR A 520 -12.48 3.90 -30.75
CA TYR A 520 -11.61 2.91 -30.10
C TYR A 520 -10.57 2.40 -31.09
N SER A 521 -9.32 2.31 -30.67
CA SER A 521 -8.17 2.01 -31.53
C SER A 521 -7.16 1.08 -30.86
N GLY A 522 -6.23 0.53 -31.63
CA GLY A 522 -5.13 -0.31 -31.13
C GLY A 522 -5.39 -1.81 -31.27
N ALA A 523 -4.66 -2.62 -30.51
CA ALA A 523 -4.72 -4.08 -30.56
C ALA A 523 -5.74 -4.72 -29.59
N GLY A 524 -6.40 -3.90 -28.78
CA GLY A 524 -7.38 -4.37 -27.80
C GLY A 524 -8.72 -4.80 -28.40
N ASP A 525 -9.52 -5.43 -27.56
CA ASP A 525 -10.86 -5.91 -27.89
C ASP A 525 -11.91 -4.85 -27.59
N PHE A 526 -12.98 -4.83 -28.38
CA PHE A 526 -14.20 -4.09 -28.08
C PHE A 526 -15.32 -5.10 -27.84
N ARG A 527 -16.09 -4.92 -26.77
CA ARG A 527 -17.19 -5.81 -26.42
C ARG A 527 -18.49 -5.05 -26.16
N LYS A 528 -19.53 -5.39 -26.90
CA LYS A 528 -20.91 -5.02 -26.60
C LYS A 528 -21.54 -6.10 -25.70
N SER A 529 -22.15 -5.68 -24.59
CA SER A 529 -22.92 -6.55 -23.69
C SER A 529 -24.27 -5.91 -23.29
N GLY A 530 -25.13 -6.67 -22.63
CA GLY A 530 -26.49 -6.26 -22.27
C GLY A 530 -27.48 -6.32 -23.44
N THR A 531 -28.76 -6.40 -23.13
CA THR A 531 -29.84 -6.66 -24.11
C THR A 531 -30.17 -5.48 -25.03
N GLY A 532 -29.75 -4.26 -24.70
CA GLY A 532 -30.04 -3.06 -25.49
C GLY A 532 -29.24 -2.98 -26.79
N ALA A 533 -29.70 -2.16 -27.74
CA ALA A 533 -28.90 -1.81 -28.91
C ALA A 533 -27.82 -0.77 -28.55
N LEU A 534 -26.63 -0.89 -29.14
CA LEU A 534 -25.59 0.14 -29.09
C LEU A 534 -25.37 0.69 -30.49
N LEU A 535 -25.68 1.96 -30.66
CA LEU A 535 -25.59 2.68 -31.93
C LEU A 535 -24.24 3.40 -31.97
N VAL A 536 -23.34 2.95 -32.85
CA VAL A 536 -22.00 3.52 -33.01
C VAL A 536 -21.91 4.36 -34.28
N ASN A 537 -21.41 5.58 -34.12
CA ASN A 537 -21.15 6.51 -35.22
C ASN A 537 -19.65 6.82 -35.37
N ALA A 538 -18.87 6.69 -34.29
CA ALA A 538 -17.42 6.86 -34.32
C ALA A 538 -16.72 5.56 -34.77
N PRO A 539 -15.53 5.65 -35.39
CA PRO A 539 -14.79 4.48 -35.86
C PRO A 539 -14.36 3.54 -34.71
N LEU A 540 -14.61 2.24 -34.86
CA LEU A 540 -13.98 1.19 -34.06
C LEU A 540 -12.79 0.62 -34.84
N GLY A 541 -11.68 1.35 -34.81
CA GLY A 541 -10.43 0.99 -35.51
C GLY A 541 -9.54 0.01 -34.74
N ASN A 542 -10.08 -0.75 -33.79
CA ASN A 542 -9.30 -1.76 -33.09
C ASN A 542 -9.01 -2.96 -34.00
N THR A 543 -7.93 -3.67 -33.71
CA THR A 543 -7.45 -4.84 -34.47
C THR A 543 -7.57 -6.15 -33.68
N GLY A 544 -8.03 -6.09 -32.43
CA GLY A 544 -8.38 -7.25 -31.63
C GLY A 544 -9.70 -7.87 -32.09
N THR A 545 -10.53 -8.32 -31.16
CA THR A 545 -11.86 -8.84 -31.42
C THR A 545 -12.91 -7.75 -31.24
N LEU A 546 -13.85 -7.66 -32.19
CA LEU A 546 -15.10 -6.94 -32.03
C LEU A 546 -16.18 -7.96 -31.66
N SER A 547 -16.58 -7.96 -30.39
CA SER A 547 -17.51 -8.96 -29.84
C SER A 547 -18.88 -8.36 -29.54
N VAL A 548 -19.94 -8.97 -30.05
CA VAL A 548 -21.33 -8.72 -29.62
C VAL A 548 -21.78 -9.92 -28.80
N ALA A 549 -21.75 -9.77 -27.47
CA ALA A 549 -22.12 -10.84 -26.55
C ALA A 549 -23.63 -10.93 -26.33
N GLU A 550 -24.32 -9.79 -26.30
CA GLU A 550 -25.76 -9.67 -26.11
C GLU A 550 -26.29 -8.41 -26.82
N GLY A 551 -27.58 -8.45 -27.20
CA GLY A 551 -28.26 -7.34 -27.86
C GLY A 551 -27.71 -7.07 -29.26
N ALA A 552 -27.81 -5.80 -29.69
CA ALA A 552 -27.36 -5.39 -31.02
C ALA A 552 -26.20 -4.37 -30.95
N LEU A 553 -25.21 -4.51 -31.84
CA LEU A 553 -24.26 -3.45 -32.18
C LEU A 553 -24.61 -2.93 -33.58
N VAL A 554 -25.08 -1.68 -33.66
CA VAL A 554 -25.54 -1.04 -34.89
C VAL A 554 -24.53 0.00 -35.33
N SER A 555 -23.89 -0.21 -36.46
CA SER A 555 -22.87 0.67 -37.03
C SER A 555 -23.43 1.49 -38.19
N PHE A 556 -23.29 2.82 -38.09
CA PHE A 556 -23.68 3.77 -39.13
C PHE A 556 -22.51 4.27 -39.98
N GLY A 557 -21.26 3.94 -39.61
CA GLY A 557 -20.06 4.33 -40.34
C GLY A 557 -19.73 3.38 -41.50
N THR A 558 -19.04 3.88 -42.52
CA THR A 558 -18.40 3.07 -43.57
C THR A 558 -16.92 2.86 -43.24
N GLY A 559 -16.31 1.79 -43.80
CA GLY A 559 -14.88 1.55 -43.68
C GLY A 559 -14.53 0.13 -43.22
N THR A 560 -13.26 -0.05 -42.85
CA THR A 560 -12.70 -1.35 -42.48
C THR A 560 -12.46 -1.46 -40.98
N PHE A 561 -13.05 -2.48 -40.35
CA PHE A 561 -12.64 -2.96 -39.03
C PHE A 561 -11.40 -3.84 -39.20
N GLY A 562 -10.32 -3.49 -38.52
CA GLY A 562 -9.14 -4.36 -38.42
C GLY A 562 -9.36 -5.58 -37.51
N SER A 563 -10.55 -5.71 -36.92
CA SER A 563 -10.89 -6.69 -35.90
C SER A 563 -11.41 -8.00 -36.45
N ARG A 564 -11.26 -9.08 -35.66
CA ARG A 564 -12.05 -10.31 -35.82
C ARG A 564 -13.48 -10.05 -35.33
N LEU A 565 -14.51 -10.33 -36.12
CA LEU A 565 -15.90 -10.21 -35.65
C LEU A 565 -16.30 -11.47 -34.86
N SER A 566 -16.95 -11.29 -33.71
CA SER A 566 -17.57 -12.38 -32.95
C SER A 566 -18.99 -11.99 -32.55
N VAL A 567 -19.99 -12.72 -33.04
CA VAL A 567 -21.41 -12.49 -32.71
C VAL A 567 -21.96 -13.72 -32.01
N ALA A 568 -22.33 -13.59 -30.73
CA ALA A 568 -22.87 -14.69 -29.94
C ALA A 568 -24.31 -15.04 -30.36
N ARG A 569 -24.78 -16.26 -30.02
CA ARG A 569 -26.17 -16.67 -30.28
C ARG A 569 -27.15 -15.68 -29.64
N GLY A 570 -28.15 -15.26 -30.41
CA GLY A 570 -29.15 -14.28 -29.97
C GLY A 570 -28.66 -12.82 -29.92
N ALA A 571 -27.40 -12.56 -30.31
CA ALA A 571 -26.87 -11.21 -30.50
C ALA A 571 -26.80 -10.83 -31.98
N GLN A 572 -26.73 -9.53 -32.26
CA GLN A 572 -26.77 -8.99 -33.61
C GLN A 572 -25.64 -7.99 -33.86
N PHE A 573 -24.93 -8.12 -34.98
CA PHE A 573 -24.18 -7.02 -35.57
C PHE A 573 -24.98 -6.46 -36.75
N ALA A 574 -25.10 -5.15 -36.87
CA ALA A 574 -25.93 -4.52 -37.89
C ALA A 574 -25.19 -3.40 -38.64
N ASN A 575 -25.04 -3.57 -39.94
CA ASN A 575 -24.54 -2.56 -40.87
C ASN A 575 -25.70 -1.69 -41.39
N PHE A 576 -25.81 -0.49 -40.84
CA PHE A 576 -26.82 0.53 -41.18
C PHE A 576 -26.21 1.74 -41.91
N SER A 577 -24.98 1.61 -42.42
CA SER A 577 -24.22 2.73 -43.00
C SER A 577 -24.70 3.20 -44.38
N GLY A 578 -25.49 2.39 -45.08
CA GLY A 578 -25.81 2.60 -46.50
C GLY A 578 -24.61 2.44 -47.44
N GLY A 579 -23.47 1.95 -46.93
CA GLY A 579 -22.26 1.69 -47.71
C GLY A 579 -21.55 0.40 -47.27
N THR A 580 -20.26 0.30 -47.59
CA THR A 580 -19.48 -0.90 -47.31
C THR A 580 -18.85 -0.88 -45.91
N GLN A 581 -19.06 -1.95 -45.15
CA GLN A 581 -18.31 -2.28 -43.93
C GLN A 581 -17.48 -3.55 -44.19
N SER A 582 -16.19 -3.48 -43.88
CA SER A 582 -15.24 -4.57 -44.15
C SER A 582 -14.59 -5.07 -42.87
N PHE A 583 -14.50 -6.40 -42.71
CA PHE A 583 -13.75 -7.04 -41.64
C PHE A 583 -12.47 -7.64 -42.23
N ALA A 584 -11.32 -7.09 -41.83
CA ALA A 584 -10.02 -7.50 -42.37
C ALA A 584 -9.53 -8.86 -41.84
N LYS A 585 -10.11 -9.34 -40.74
CA LYS A 585 -9.80 -10.63 -40.11
C LYS A 585 -11.04 -11.52 -40.12
N GLY A 586 -10.85 -12.80 -39.83
CA GLY A 586 -11.96 -13.76 -39.84
C GLY A 586 -13.11 -13.41 -38.91
N ALA A 587 -14.19 -14.18 -38.97
CA ALA A 587 -15.35 -13.99 -38.10
C ALA A 587 -15.88 -15.30 -37.52
N ASN A 588 -16.49 -15.21 -36.33
CA ASN A 588 -17.31 -16.28 -35.76
C ASN A 588 -18.72 -15.71 -35.53
N VAL A 589 -19.67 -16.13 -36.36
CA VAL A 589 -21.04 -15.63 -36.36
C VAL A 589 -21.97 -16.75 -35.91
N GLN A 590 -22.32 -16.75 -34.63
CA GLN A 590 -23.33 -17.66 -34.05
C GLN A 590 -24.71 -16.99 -33.91
N GLY A 591 -24.73 -15.66 -33.91
CA GLY A 591 -25.95 -14.84 -33.86
C GLY A 591 -26.41 -14.41 -35.24
N GLU A 592 -26.54 -13.10 -35.44
CA GLU A 592 -27.03 -12.55 -36.70
C GLU A 592 -26.16 -11.38 -37.18
N VAL A 593 -25.95 -11.30 -38.49
CA VAL A 593 -25.36 -10.13 -39.15
C VAL A 593 -26.41 -9.51 -40.07
N VAL A 594 -26.86 -8.30 -39.74
CA VAL A 594 -27.86 -7.56 -40.51
C VAL A 594 -27.15 -6.61 -41.48
N THR A 595 -27.43 -6.70 -42.78
CA THR A 595 -26.95 -5.74 -43.79
C THR A 595 -28.15 -5.12 -44.50
N VAL A 596 -28.37 -3.81 -44.30
CA VAL A 596 -29.54 -3.11 -44.85
C VAL A 596 -29.43 -2.89 -46.37
N TYR A 597 -30.56 -2.64 -47.02
CA TYR A 597 -30.62 -2.33 -48.46
C TYR A 597 -29.64 -1.22 -48.85
N GLY A 598 -28.87 -1.44 -49.91
CA GLY A 598 -27.84 -0.52 -50.39
C GLY A 598 -26.51 -0.56 -49.61
N ALA A 599 -26.47 -1.24 -48.46
CA ALA A 599 -25.23 -1.50 -47.74
C ALA A 599 -24.59 -2.83 -48.19
N LYS A 600 -23.29 -2.97 -47.89
CA LYS A 600 -22.52 -4.18 -48.15
C LYS A 600 -21.66 -4.54 -46.94
N THR A 601 -21.70 -5.79 -46.49
CA THR A 601 -20.81 -6.30 -45.44
C THR A 601 -19.82 -7.27 -46.05
N THR A 602 -18.52 -7.06 -45.83
CA THR A 602 -17.45 -7.84 -46.46
C THR A 602 -16.54 -8.47 -45.43
N PHE A 603 -16.07 -9.67 -45.69
CA PHE A 603 -15.12 -10.41 -44.86
C PHE A 603 -13.91 -10.84 -45.67
N ASP A 604 -12.73 -10.30 -45.34
CA ASP A 604 -11.49 -10.52 -46.10
C ASP A 604 -10.73 -11.79 -45.71
N ASP A 605 -11.20 -12.48 -44.68
CA ASP A 605 -10.62 -13.69 -44.11
C ASP A 605 -11.77 -14.64 -43.68
N VAL A 606 -11.44 -15.85 -43.24
CA VAL A 606 -12.40 -16.95 -43.07
C VAL A 606 -13.49 -16.63 -42.05
N VAL A 607 -14.74 -16.81 -42.46
CA VAL A 607 -15.92 -16.73 -41.59
C VAL A 607 -16.42 -18.11 -41.24
N SER A 608 -16.82 -18.28 -39.98
CA SER A 608 -17.38 -19.52 -39.43
C SER A 608 -18.64 -19.24 -38.62
N GLY A 609 -19.45 -20.26 -38.35
CA GLY A 609 -20.61 -20.20 -37.46
C GLY A 609 -21.96 -20.28 -38.16
N ALA A 610 -22.99 -20.66 -37.40
CA ALA A 610 -24.33 -21.02 -37.91
C ALA A 610 -25.31 -19.84 -37.92
N GLY A 611 -24.80 -18.63 -37.71
CA GLY A 611 -25.63 -17.44 -37.59
C GLY A 611 -26.12 -16.92 -38.94
N ALA A 612 -27.33 -16.35 -38.93
CA ALA A 612 -27.98 -15.83 -40.13
C ALA A 612 -27.37 -14.50 -40.61
N PHE A 613 -27.47 -14.26 -41.91
CA PHE A 613 -27.11 -13.02 -42.58
C PHE A 613 -28.37 -12.37 -43.18
N THR A 614 -28.95 -11.42 -42.46
CA THR A 614 -30.29 -10.89 -42.78
C THR A 614 -30.23 -9.47 -43.35
N GLY A 615 -31.39 -8.97 -43.80
CA GLY A 615 -31.49 -7.69 -44.50
C GLY A 615 -31.19 -7.79 -46.00
N LEU A 616 -31.68 -6.80 -46.76
CA LEU A 616 -31.68 -6.82 -48.23
C LEU A 616 -30.38 -6.30 -48.87
N GLY A 617 -29.30 -6.15 -48.11
CA GLY A 617 -27.99 -5.74 -48.61
C GLY A 617 -27.13 -6.93 -49.09
N GLU A 618 -25.93 -6.65 -49.58
CA GLU A 618 -24.99 -7.69 -50.04
C GLU A 618 -24.05 -8.13 -48.90
N VAL A 619 -23.84 -9.44 -48.74
CA VAL A 619 -22.76 -10.00 -47.91
C VAL A 619 -21.73 -10.66 -48.82
N GLU A 620 -20.47 -10.21 -48.74
CA GLU A 620 -19.38 -10.74 -49.55
C GLU A 620 -18.33 -11.45 -48.69
N PHE A 621 -17.99 -12.68 -49.05
CA PHE A 621 -16.89 -13.43 -48.45
C PHE A 621 -15.71 -13.46 -49.42
N ASN A 622 -14.65 -12.72 -49.09
CA ASN A 622 -13.43 -12.66 -49.88
C ASN A 622 -12.44 -13.77 -49.54
N GLY A 623 -12.23 -14.08 -48.25
CA GLY A 623 -11.25 -15.08 -47.81
C GLY A 623 -11.77 -16.52 -47.85
N GLY A 624 -12.87 -16.80 -47.15
CA GLY A 624 -13.50 -18.12 -47.11
C GLY A 624 -14.74 -18.13 -46.22
N TYR A 625 -15.59 -19.15 -46.37
CA TYR A 625 -16.78 -19.32 -45.54
C TYR A 625 -17.01 -20.79 -45.18
N GLN A 626 -17.34 -21.04 -43.91
CA GLN A 626 -17.56 -22.38 -43.34
C GLN A 626 -18.83 -22.31 -42.45
N PRO A 627 -19.99 -22.78 -42.93
CA PRO A 627 -21.22 -22.71 -42.15
C PRO A 627 -21.14 -23.52 -40.85
N GLY A 628 -21.43 -22.87 -39.72
CA GLY A 628 -21.55 -23.56 -38.42
C GLY A 628 -20.23 -23.94 -37.72
N ASN A 629 -20.39 -24.85 -36.74
CA ASN A 629 -19.36 -25.83 -36.35
C ASN A 629 -19.53 -27.13 -37.18
N SER A 630 -20.33 -27.04 -38.25
CA SER A 630 -20.77 -28.03 -39.23
C SER A 630 -21.33 -29.37 -38.69
N PRO A 631 -22.41 -29.92 -39.28
CA PRO A 631 -23.27 -29.31 -40.30
C PRO A 631 -24.22 -28.21 -39.77
N ALA A 632 -24.59 -27.24 -40.61
CA ALA A 632 -25.50 -26.12 -40.32
C ALA A 632 -26.28 -25.62 -41.55
N ALA A 633 -27.53 -25.18 -41.35
CA ALA A 633 -28.26 -24.38 -42.35
C ALA A 633 -28.13 -22.89 -42.01
N VAL A 634 -27.74 -22.07 -42.98
CA VAL A 634 -27.55 -20.63 -42.79
C VAL A 634 -28.38 -19.83 -43.79
N GLU A 635 -29.19 -18.92 -43.25
CA GLU A 635 -30.05 -18.01 -44.01
C GLU A 635 -29.26 -16.78 -44.50
N PHE A 636 -29.51 -16.41 -45.75
CA PHE A 636 -29.11 -15.16 -46.40
C PHE A 636 -30.35 -14.47 -46.99
N GLN A 637 -30.85 -13.40 -46.37
CA GLN A 637 -32.03 -12.69 -46.88
C GLN A 637 -31.74 -11.79 -48.09
N GLY A 638 -30.51 -11.29 -48.18
CA GLY A 638 -30.03 -10.44 -49.26
C GLY A 638 -29.17 -11.20 -50.27
N ASP A 639 -28.31 -10.47 -50.98
CA ASP A 639 -27.38 -11.07 -51.94
C ASP A 639 -26.18 -11.68 -51.21
N LEU A 640 -25.81 -12.90 -51.59
CA LEU A 640 -24.59 -13.57 -51.17
C LEU A 640 -23.55 -13.49 -52.28
N ARG A 641 -22.35 -12.99 -51.99
CA ARG A 641 -21.23 -12.97 -52.95
C ARG A 641 -20.04 -13.77 -52.43
N LEU A 642 -19.68 -14.82 -53.16
CA LEU A 642 -18.44 -15.56 -52.98
C LEU A 642 -17.41 -15.03 -53.98
N SER A 643 -16.33 -14.41 -53.48
CA SER A 643 -15.35 -13.79 -54.36
C SER A 643 -14.53 -14.82 -55.15
N ALA A 644 -13.79 -14.39 -56.17
CA ALA A 644 -12.86 -15.25 -56.89
C ALA A 644 -11.74 -15.86 -56.02
N ARG A 645 -11.48 -15.29 -54.82
CA ARG A 645 -10.50 -15.79 -53.85
C ARG A 645 -11.12 -16.65 -52.75
N ASN A 646 -12.44 -16.76 -52.71
CA ASN A 646 -13.15 -17.47 -51.67
C ASN A 646 -12.92 -18.98 -51.77
N GLU A 647 -12.76 -19.66 -50.63
CA GLU A 647 -13.05 -21.07 -50.51
C GLU A 647 -14.28 -21.26 -49.62
N LEU A 648 -15.35 -21.79 -50.22
CA LEU A 648 -16.54 -22.22 -49.49
C LEU A 648 -16.35 -23.68 -49.10
N VAL A 649 -16.47 -23.95 -47.80
CA VAL A 649 -16.39 -25.32 -47.26
C VAL A 649 -17.78 -25.74 -46.81
N MET A 650 -18.28 -26.83 -47.37
CA MET A 650 -19.56 -27.44 -47.00
C MET A 650 -19.30 -28.85 -46.47
N GLU A 651 -19.92 -29.23 -45.37
CA GLU A 651 -19.73 -30.52 -44.73
C GLU A 651 -20.95 -31.44 -44.86
N LEU A 652 -20.69 -32.74 -45.06
CA LEU A 652 -21.68 -33.81 -45.09
C LEU A 652 -21.43 -34.77 -43.91
N GLY A 653 -22.31 -34.78 -42.93
CA GLY A 653 -22.34 -35.70 -41.78
C GLY A 653 -23.56 -36.63 -41.72
N GLY A 654 -24.49 -36.48 -42.65
CA GLY A 654 -25.79 -37.17 -42.71
C GLY A 654 -26.66 -36.62 -43.84
N THR A 655 -27.91 -37.08 -43.94
CA THR A 655 -28.82 -36.73 -45.06
C THR A 655 -29.92 -35.74 -44.68
N VAL A 656 -29.90 -35.17 -43.47
CA VAL A 656 -30.89 -34.20 -43.00
C VAL A 656 -30.35 -32.79 -43.24
N LEU A 657 -31.10 -31.94 -43.92
CA LEU A 657 -30.70 -30.55 -44.17
C LEU A 657 -30.37 -29.82 -42.85
N GLY A 658 -29.25 -29.11 -42.82
CA GLY A 658 -28.83 -28.23 -41.73
C GLY A 658 -28.37 -28.91 -40.43
N THR A 659 -28.62 -30.20 -40.26
CA THR A 659 -28.13 -30.98 -39.10
C THR A 659 -27.26 -32.17 -39.53
N GLY A 660 -27.49 -32.68 -40.73
CA GLY A 660 -26.72 -33.70 -41.41
C GLY A 660 -25.81 -33.15 -42.51
N TYR A 661 -26.14 -32.03 -43.15
CA TYR A 661 -25.22 -31.39 -44.10
C TYR A 661 -25.38 -29.87 -44.12
N ASP A 662 -24.33 -29.18 -44.54
CA ASP A 662 -24.34 -27.71 -44.66
C ASP A 662 -25.25 -27.25 -45.80
N HIS A 663 -26.01 -26.19 -45.56
CA HIS A 663 -26.93 -25.62 -46.55
C HIS A 663 -26.95 -24.09 -46.45
N LEU A 664 -26.90 -23.41 -47.59
CA LEU A 664 -27.07 -21.95 -47.68
C LEU A 664 -28.43 -21.63 -48.30
N ASP A 665 -29.35 -21.08 -47.50
CA ASP A 665 -30.65 -20.63 -47.97
C ASP A 665 -30.57 -19.16 -48.37
N VAL A 666 -30.48 -18.88 -49.68
CA VAL A 666 -30.28 -17.52 -50.21
C VAL A 666 -31.57 -17.01 -50.85
N SER A 667 -32.26 -16.09 -50.18
CA SER A 667 -33.46 -15.44 -50.74
C SER A 667 -33.14 -14.49 -51.90
N GLY A 668 -31.94 -13.90 -51.92
CA GLY A 668 -31.44 -13.03 -52.99
C GLY A 668 -30.74 -13.79 -54.12
N THR A 669 -29.71 -13.16 -54.70
CA THR A 669 -28.82 -13.82 -55.67
C THR A 669 -27.57 -14.34 -54.97
N ALA A 670 -27.25 -15.62 -55.19
CA ALA A 670 -25.96 -16.20 -54.82
C ALA A 670 -24.97 -16.07 -56.00
N PHE A 671 -24.02 -15.15 -55.90
CA PHE A 671 -22.93 -14.98 -56.85
C PHE A 671 -21.79 -15.94 -56.51
N LEU A 672 -21.69 -17.03 -57.27
CA LEU A 672 -20.72 -18.09 -57.06
C LEU A 672 -19.39 -17.75 -57.74
N GLY A 673 -18.32 -17.78 -56.94
CA GLY A 673 -16.93 -17.59 -57.37
C GLY A 673 -15.99 -18.39 -56.49
N GLY A 674 -14.70 -18.42 -56.83
CA GLY A 674 -13.70 -19.12 -56.02
C GLY A 674 -13.82 -20.64 -56.09
N ALA A 675 -13.56 -21.34 -55.00
CA ALA A 675 -13.59 -22.80 -54.92
C ALA A 675 -14.69 -23.32 -53.99
N LEU A 676 -15.33 -24.43 -54.37
CA LEU A 676 -16.20 -25.20 -53.49
C LEU A 676 -15.44 -26.44 -53.01
N ARG A 677 -15.31 -26.60 -51.70
CA ARG A 677 -14.81 -27.82 -51.07
C ARG A 677 -15.92 -28.47 -50.26
N VAL A 678 -16.32 -29.67 -50.67
CA VAL A 678 -17.22 -30.51 -49.87
C VAL A 678 -16.37 -31.50 -49.05
N ALA A 679 -16.60 -31.56 -47.75
CA ALA A 679 -15.90 -32.43 -46.82
C ALA A 679 -16.87 -33.37 -46.11
N THR A 680 -16.40 -34.52 -45.63
CA THR A 680 -17.21 -35.42 -44.78
C THR A 680 -16.96 -35.11 -43.31
N TYR A 681 -18.03 -35.03 -42.52
CA TYR A 681 -18.00 -34.87 -41.08
C TYR A 681 -18.37 -36.17 -40.38
N GLY A 682 -17.79 -36.45 -39.21
CA GLY A 682 -18.17 -37.61 -38.39
C GLY A 682 -17.95 -38.99 -39.03
N GLY A 683 -17.10 -39.10 -40.05
CA GLY A 683 -16.85 -40.36 -40.78
C GLY A 683 -17.96 -40.75 -41.75
N PHE A 684 -18.85 -39.81 -42.11
CA PHE A 684 -19.93 -40.02 -43.06
C PHE A 684 -19.38 -40.46 -44.43
N SER A 685 -20.06 -41.43 -45.03
CA SER A 685 -19.82 -41.88 -46.41
C SER A 685 -21.14 -41.79 -47.16
N ALA A 686 -21.18 -40.98 -48.21
CA ALA A 686 -22.38 -40.83 -49.03
C ALA A 686 -22.64 -42.10 -49.86
N GLU A 687 -23.92 -42.46 -50.02
CA GLU A 687 -24.39 -43.65 -50.75
C GLU A 687 -25.14 -43.26 -52.02
N ALA A 688 -25.23 -44.18 -53.00
CA ALA A 688 -25.95 -43.92 -54.24
C ALA A 688 -27.42 -43.54 -54.02
N GLY A 689 -27.87 -42.55 -54.79
CA GLY A 689 -29.22 -42.00 -54.71
C GLY A 689 -29.39 -40.92 -53.64
N GLN A 690 -28.39 -40.69 -52.78
CA GLN A 690 -28.42 -39.56 -51.85
C GLN A 690 -28.18 -38.24 -52.60
N THR A 691 -28.94 -37.22 -52.22
CA THR A 691 -28.91 -35.86 -52.75
C THR A 691 -28.63 -34.89 -51.62
N PHE A 692 -27.77 -33.90 -51.87
CA PHE A 692 -27.43 -32.85 -50.93
C PHE A 692 -27.64 -31.52 -51.61
N ASP A 693 -28.66 -30.80 -51.16
CA ASP A 693 -28.97 -29.46 -51.62
C ASP A 693 -28.11 -28.45 -50.85
N LEU A 694 -27.08 -27.93 -51.49
CA LEU A 694 -26.13 -27.02 -50.86
C LEU A 694 -26.58 -25.55 -50.91
N PHE A 695 -27.47 -25.20 -51.85
CA PHE A 695 -27.84 -23.81 -52.11
C PHE A 695 -29.29 -23.69 -52.58
N ASP A 696 -30.08 -22.93 -51.84
CA ASP A 696 -31.35 -22.41 -52.34
C ASP A 696 -31.17 -20.97 -52.84
N GLY A 697 -31.89 -20.58 -53.90
CA GLY A 697 -31.95 -19.20 -54.39
C GLY A 697 -31.73 -18.99 -55.89
N THR A 698 -31.54 -17.73 -56.28
CA THR A 698 -31.12 -17.39 -57.67
C THR A 698 -29.61 -17.53 -57.77
N LEU A 699 -29.13 -18.55 -58.49
CA LEU A 699 -27.69 -18.81 -58.66
C LEU A 699 -27.11 -18.04 -59.86
N SER A 700 -25.94 -17.43 -59.70
CA SER A 700 -25.23 -16.70 -60.76
C SER A 700 -23.72 -16.97 -60.70
N GLY A 701 -23.11 -17.27 -61.85
CA GLY A 701 -21.69 -17.63 -61.93
C GLY A 701 -21.41 -19.12 -61.67
N THR A 702 -20.13 -19.47 -61.55
CA THR A 702 -19.65 -20.84 -61.33
C THR A 702 -18.39 -20.83 -60.47
N PHE A 703 -18.22 -21.85 -59.63
CA PHE A 703 -16.94 -22.10 -58.97
C PHE A 703 -15.82 -22.36 -59.99
N ALA A 704 -14.64 -21.79 -59.75
CA ALA A 704 -13.43 -22.04 -60.54
C ALA A 704 -12.86 -23.45 -60.32
N SER A 705 -13.14 -24.06 -59.16
CA SER A 705 -12.81 -25.45 -58.87
C SER A 705 -13.79 -26.05 -57.87
N ILE A 706 -14.01 -27.37 -57.96
CA ILE A 706 -14.82 -28.14 -57.03
C ILE A 706 -13.97 -29.31 -56.53
N SER A 707 -13.89 -29.46 -55.21
CA SER A 707 -13.26 -30.59 -54.53
C SER A 707 -14.32 -31.34 -53.74
N LEU A 708 -14.61 -32.58 -54.13
CA LEU A 708 -15.61 -33.44 -53.47
C LEU A 708 -14.92 -34.60 -52.73
N PRO A 709 -15.53 -35.15 -51.66
CA PRO A 709 -14.97 -36.29 -50.95
C PRO A 709 -14.87 -37.52 -51.86
N THR A 710 -13.91 -38.40 -51.57
CA THR A 710 -13.82 -39.69 -52.25
C THR A 710 -15.03 -40.56 -51.91
N LEU A 711 -15.67 -41.13 -52.93
CA LEU A 711 -16.75 -42.10 -52.77
C LEU A 711 -16.20 -43.53 -52.77
N SER A 712 -17.02 -44.48 -52.34
CA SER A 712 -16.73 -45.92 -52.48
C SER A 712 -16.63 -46.33 -53.95
N ASN A 713 -15.86 -47.38 -54.25
CA ASN A 713 -15.68 -47.89 -55.61
C ASN A 713 -17.02 -48.15 -56.31
N GLY A 714 -17.15 -47.67 -57.56
CA GLY A 714 -18.36 -47.83 -58.37
C GLY A 714 -19.35 -46.65 -58.28
N TYR A 715 -19.02 -45.60 -57.51
CA TYR A 715 -19.83 -44.39 -57.41
C TYR A 715 -19.07 -43.14 -57.84
N GLU A 716 -19.79 -42.17 -58.38
CA GLU A 716 -19.30 -40.84 -58.73
C GLU A 716 -20.29 -39.76 -58.28
N TRP A 717 -19.78 -38.54 -58.12
CA TRP A 717 -20.61 -37.37 -57.85
C TRP A 717 -21.22 -36.84 -59.15
N ASN A 718 -22.52 -36.56 -59.13
CA ASN A 718 -23.23 -35.84 -60.16
C ASN A 718 -23.46 -34.39 -59.70
N THR A 719 -22.87 -33.44 -60.43
CA THR A 719 -22.93 -32.00 -60.17
C THR A 719 -23.74 -31.24 -61.23
N ILE A 720 -24.51 -31.92 -62.08
CA ILE A 720 -25.28 -31.29 -63.16
C ILE A 720 -26.25 -30.24 -62.60
N ALA A 721 -26.84 -30.55 -61.44
CA ALA A 721 -27.86 -29.71 -60.82
C ALA A 721 -27.26 -28.59 -59.92
N LEU A 722 -25.95 -28.63 -59.63
CA LEU A 722 -25.27 -27.71 -58.71
C LEU A 722 -25.49 -26.23 -59.05
N TYR A 723 -25.53 -25.88 -60.33
CA TYR A 723 -25.70 -24.50 -60.80
C TYR A 723 -27.14 -24.16 -61.22
N THR A 724 -28.08 -25.10 -61.07
CA THR A 724 -29.50 -24.87 -61.36
C THR A 724 -30.35 -24.83 -60.10
N ASP A 725 -30.11 -25.74 -59.16
CA ASP A 725 -30.87 -25.89 -57.91
C ASP A 725 -29.97 -26.21 -56.70
N GLY A 726 -28.66 -25.95 -56.82
CA GLY A 726 -27.71 -26.13 -55.72
C GLY A 726 -27.38 -27.58 -55.35
N THR A 727 -27.96 -28.57 -56.04
CA THR A 727 -27.87 -29.98 -55.61
C THR A 727 -26.65 -30.72 -56.18
N ILE A 728 -25.98 -31.47 -55.31
CA ILE A 728 -25.08 -32.57 -55.71
C ILE A 728 -25.70 -33.91 -55.33
N SER A 729 -25.42 -34.95 -56.11
CA SER A 729 -25.93 -36.30 -55.82
C SER A 729 -24.90 -37.38 -56.08
N VAL A 730 -25.08 -38.54 -55.46
CA VAL A 730 -24.24 -39.71 -55.70
C VAL A 730 -24.92 -40.63 -56.70
N GLN A 731 -24.23 -40.97 -57.78
CA GLN A 731 -24.71 -41.92 -58.79
C GLN A 731 -23.73 -43.09 -58.97
N ALA A 732 -24.22 -44.20 -59.51
CA ALA A 732 -23.35 -45.30 -59.93
C ALA A 732 -22.56 -44.89 -61.18
N VAL A 733 -21.28 -45.24 -61.23
CA VAL A 733 -20.45 -45.09 -62.43
C VAL A 733 -21.09 -45.94 -63.54
N PRO A 734 -21.47 -45.36 -64.69
CA PRO A 734 -22.08 -46.12 -65.78
C PRO A 734 -21.14 -47.26 -66.21
N GLU A 735 -21.65 -48.49 -66.31
CA GLU A 735 -20.87 -49.57 -66.91
C GLU A 735 -20.47 -49.16 -68.34
N PRO A 736 -19.20 -49.34 -68.76
CA PRO A 736 -18.78 -48.95 -70.10
C PRO A 736 -19.63 -49.69 -71.13
N ALA A 737 -20.38 -48.95 -71.94
CA ALA A 737 -21.15 -49.49 -73.05
C ALA A 737 -20.23 -50.37 -73.90
N THR A 738 -20.39 -51.68 -73.79
CA THR A 738 -19.52 -52.64 -74.47
C THR A 738 -19.73 -52.47 -75.97
N LEU A 739 -18.71 -51.94 -76.65
CA LEU A 739 -18.59 -51.95 -78.10
C LEU A 739 -18.70 -53.39 -78.60
N ALA A 740 -19.88 -53.77 -79.07
CA ALA A 740 -20.08 -54.93 -79.92
C ALA A 740 -19.42 -54.68 -81.28
N ILE A 741 -18.13 -55.01 -81.44
CA ILE A 741 -17.44 -55.04 -82.75
C ILE A 741 -16.58 -56.31 -82.88
N LEU A 742 -17.16 -57.25 -83.65
CA LEU A 742 -16.57 -58.17 -84.63
C LEU A 742 -15.58 -59.28 -84.22
N GLY A 743 -16.12 -60.50 -84.18
CA GLY A 743 -15.41 -61.72 -84.58
C GLY A 743 -15.80 -62.16 -85.99
N ILE A 744 -15.10 -61.66 -87.03
CA ILE A 744 -14.87 -62.25 -88.37
C ILE A 744 -13.63 -61.51 -88.90
N GLY A 745 -12.48 -62.07 -89.29
CA GLY A 745 -11.97 -63.41 -89.50
C GLY A 745 -10.79 -63.30 -90.47
N ALA A 746 -9.72 -64.08 -90.31
CA ALA A 746 -8.83 -64.51 -91.40
C ALA A 746 -7.70 -65.41 -90.90
N LEU A 747 -7.73 -66.70 -91.22
CA LEU A 747 -6.53 -67.45 -91.58
C LEU A 747 -6.93 -68.66 -92.46
N GLY A 748 -6.89 -68.47 -93.78
CA GLY A 748 -6.42 -69.54 -94.66
C GLY A 748 -4.90 -69.65 -94.51
N LEU A 749 -4.20 -70.73 -94.82
CA LEU A 749 -4.50 -71.93 -95.62
C LEU A 749 -3.25 -72.82 -95.44
N LEU A 750 -3.38 -74.15 -95.33
CA LEU A 750 -2.51 -75.07 -96.09
C LEU A 750 -2.97 -76.54 -96.01
N ARG A 751 -2.93 -77.14 -97.19
CA ARG A 751 -3.41 -78.46 -97.61
C ARG A 751 -2.59 -79.63 -97.05
N ARG A 752 -3.31 -80.60 -96.48
CA ARG A 752 -3.46 -82.02 -96.90
C ARG A 752 -2.28 -82.74 -97.60
N ARG A 753 -1.85 -83.85 -96.97
CA ARG A 753 -1.57 -85.21 -97.52
C ARG A 753 -1.42 -86.16 -96.31
N LYS A 754 -1.65 -87.49 -96.30
CA LYS A 754 -2.49 -88.48 -97.01
C LYS A 754 -2.11 -89.84 -96.36
N ARG A 755 -3.08 -90.66 -95.87
CA ARG A 755 -3.02 -92.12 -95.52
C ARG A 755 -1.91 -92.56 -94.50
N ALA A 756 -2.12 -93.49 -93.58
CA ALA A 756 -3.13 -94.53 -93.38
C ALA A 756 -3.72 -94.46 -91.96
#